data_AF-A0A517TLU1-F1
#
_entry.id   AF-A0A517TLU1-F1
#
_cell.length_a   1.000
_cell.length_b   1.000
_cell.length_c   1.000
_cell.angle_alpha   90.00
_cell.angle_beta   90.00
_cell.angle_gamma   90.00
#
_symmetry.space_group_name_H-M   'P 1'
#
loop_
_entity.id
_entity.type
_entity.pdbx_description
1 polymer ?
#
loop_
_entity_poly.entity_id
_entity_poly.type
_entity_poly.pdbx_seq_one_letter_code
_entity_poly.pdbx_strand_id
1 'polypeptide(L)'
;MNARNPRAMPSNDPRFTNPSSAEPRPSGSDQAVAPGCRTGGLLGRFLTGAARTKAIGVFITLLMLPAPVADGAENAAEEPSSTRLVELAIYPPVIELNHADDYQTLIAVAKQADGLTIDVTELASWRVGVEHGDAAAFTLEEGVLRASADGLARVGAEFAGLRAEADVHASNLATQKPVSYTHDVQPILAVAGCNSGGCHGSSRGKDGFRLSLFGFDPVSDHHRLTREMVNRRVNLALPEESLLLLKSIAAVTHTGGKRFEAESVYYEKLRDWIAAGAPNDLEGAPSVEAVSLYPPAAAIGAGGQSQRFVTVAEYSDGSTRDVTHLTVFQSSNTASAAITPRGVVTSDRRGESFVTARFDTHTVGSQVLVLPTDEPFEPTEEAAVNYVDELVGDKLRTLRINPSPLCTDEEFLRRVTIDIAGRLPTLEEIAAFGEDASPTKRAERIDALLDDPGFARVWGLKWAELLLVRTEVNRVEYKPMFLYSRWLTEQIASGRPLDQMVRDVLAASGSTFDTPPTNFYQIERDQKKIAENVAQTFLGIRMQCAQCHNHPFDRWTMDDYYSFTAFFSQIGRKAGEDYREWYVSNRGAGESKHPVGGRNMKPKFLGGEEPDTKGQDRRAVLADWVVSPENPYFAPSVANRVWAQFFGQGIVEPVDDIRVSNPPSNPALFDRLGERLIAYDYDLRRLVADICNSNAYQRSCEPNDSNRGDTSNFARAHARRLPAEVLLDCLSQATDAPEKLPNLPLGSYATQIADGRAGNYFLTTFGRSKRETVCACEAKGDPTLSQALHLLNGSTTQGKVGRGKVVKRLLDEDKSPTEVLDQIYLRSLSRRPTEQERTELLAAAGDKKKPVQELNDIFWAVLNSREFLFNH
;
A
#
# COMPACT_ATOMS: atom_id res chain seq x y z
N MET A 1 -27.72 -0.67 -69.72
CA MET A 1 -29.16 -0.97 -69.66
C MET A 1 -29.66 -0.54 -68.28
N ASN A 2 -30.07 0.74 -68.16
CA ASN A 2 -31.46 1.24 -68.04
C ASN A 2 -32.08 0.96 -66.66
N ALA A 3 -32.16 1.97 -65.77
CA ALA A 3 -33.29 2.94 -65.60
C ALA A 3 -34.35 2.37 -64.62
N ARG A 4 -35.00 3.06 -63.67
CA ARG A 4 -35.37 4.48 -63.47
C ARG A 4 -35.97 4.63 -62.06
N ASN A 5 -35.84 5.83 -61.48
CA ASN A 5 -36.74 6.42 -60.46
C ASN A 5 -37.84 7.23 -61.19
N PRO A 6 -39.05 7.52 -60.63
CA PRO A 6 -39.32 8.88 -60.11
C PRO A 6 -40.47 9.08 -59.06
N ARG A 7 -40.32 10.13 -58.20
CA ARG A 7 -41.24 11.26 -57.76
C ARG A 7 -42.77 11.03 -57.59
N ALA A 8 -43.58 11.71 -56.73
CA ALA A 8 -43.54 12.96 -55.94
C ALA A 8 -44.74 13.09 -54.93
N MET A 9 -44.73 14.13 -54.07
CA MET A 9 -45.67 14.57 -52.99
C MET A 9 -47.05 15.14 -53.45
N PRO A 10 -47.98 15.63 -52.57
CA PRO A 10 -47.93 17.01 -51.96
C PRO A 10 -48.50 17.15 -50.49
N SER A 11 -47.90 17.94 -49.58
CA SER A 11 -48.14 19.36 -49.14
C SER A 11 -49.22 19.61 -48.06
N ASN A 12 -48.84 20.18 -46.90
CA ASN A 12 -49.29 21.50 -46.39
C ASN A 12 -48.75 21.86 -44.98
N ASP A 13 -48.31 23.11 -44.84
CA ASP A 13 -47.89 23.86 -43.64
C ASP A 13 -48.78 25.13 -43.54
N PRO A 14 -48.98 25.78 -42.37
CA PRO A 14 -48.24 27.03 -42.13
C PRO A 14 -47.89 27.39 -40.66
N ARG A 15 -46.62 27.75 -40.44
CA ARG A 15 -46.03 29.01 -39.86
C ARG A 15 -46.59 29.63 -38.56
N PHE A 16 -45.69 30.02 -37.63
CA PHE A 16 -45.35 31.43 -37.30
C PHE A 16 -44.16 31.55 -36.29
N THR A 17 -43.53 32.71 -36.34
CA THR A 17 -42.19 33.19 -35.91
C THR A 17 -42.05 33.66 -34.46
N ASN A 18 -40.83 33.81 -33.91
CA ASN A 18 -40.56 34.85 -32.90
C ASN A 18 -39.10 35.39 -32.89
N PRO A 19 -38.85 36.70 -32.60
CA PRO A 19 -37.57 37.39 -32.80
C PRO A 19 -36.83 37.81 -31.50
N SER A 20 -35.77 38.60 -31.69
CA SER A 20 -34.69 39.05 -30.79
C SER A 20 -35.00 40.19 -29.78
N SER A 21 -34.09 40.32 -28.79
CA SER A 21 -33.37 41.55 -28.32
C SER A 21 -33.65 42.15 -26.92
N ALA A 22 -32.54 42.59 -26.30
CA ALA A 22 -32.29 43.71 -25.37
C ALA A 22 -32.37 43.53 -23.82
N GLU A 23 -31.32 44.07 -23.17
CA GLU A 23 -31.01 44.27 -21.72
C GLU A 23 -31.93 45.34 -21.04
N PRO A 24 -31.68 45.99 -19.84
CA PRO A 24 -30.64 45.87 -18.76
C PRO A 24 -31.09 46.09 -17.26
N ARG A 25 -30.23 45.69 -16.27
CA ARG A 25 -29.93 46.22 -14.87
C ARG A 25 -31.11 46.62 -13.89
N PRO A 26 -30.94 47.11 -12.61
CA PRO A 26 -29.81 47.32 -11.66
C PRO A 26 -30.06 46.89 -10.16
N SER A 27 -29.16 47.38 -9.28
CA SER A 27 -28.83 47.28 -7.83
C SER A 27 -29.74 47.92 -6.73
N GLY A 28 -29.46 47.58 -5.44
CA GLY A 28 -29.72 48.36 -4.19
C GLY A 28 -30.53 47.58 -3.12
N SER A 29 -30.06 47.23 -1.91
CA SER A 29 -29.62 47.94 -0.67
C SER A 29 -30.73 48.31 0.34
N ASP A 30 -30.42 48.08 1.63
CA ASP A 30 -30.97 48.61 2.91
C ASP A 30 -32.16 47.91 3.62
N GLN A 31 -31.98 47.33 4.83
CA GLN A 31 -31.98 47.87 6.22
C GLN A 31 -33.41 48.17 6.74
N ALA A 32 -33.83 48.01 8.00
CA ALA A 32 -33.33 47.58 9.32
C ALA A 32 -34.57 47.47 10.26
N VAL A 33 -34.43 46.99 11.52
CA VAL A 33 -34.98 47.60 12.76
C VAL A 33 -34.53 46.77 14.01
N ALA A 34 -33.92 47.47 14.98
CA ALA A 34 -33.61 47.05 16.37
C ALA A 34 -34.65 47.66 17.36
N PRO A 35 -34.62 47.40 18.70
CA PRO A 35 -33.73 48.12 19.65
C PRO A 35 -33.26 47.27 20.87
N GLY A 36 -32.10 47.50 21.52
CA GLY A 36 -31.80 48.47 22.61
C GLY A 36 -32.08 47.86 24.01
N CYS A 37 -31.39 48.09 25.16
CA CYS A 37 -30.20 48.80 25.63
C CYS A 37 -30.10 48.53 27.17
N ARG A 38 -28.88 48.58 27.78
CA ARG A 38 -28.50 49.02 29.17
C ARG A 38 -27.19 48.33 29.62
N THR A 39 -26.20 48.89 30.33
CA THR A 39 -25.53 50.22 30.46
C THR A 39 -24.52 50.10 31.63
N GLY A 40 -23.37 50.79 31.53
CA GLY A 40 -22.42 51.16 32.61
C GLY A 40 -20.97 50.71 32.30
N GLY A 41 -19.93 51.52 32.04
CA GLY A 41 -19.57 52.91 32.43
C GLY A 41 -18.77 52.89 33.76
N LEU A 42 -17.58 53.48 33.97
CA LEU A 42 -16.77 54.49 33.26
C LEU A 42 -15.45 54.76 34.06
N LEU A 43 -14.44 55.40 33.41
CA LEU A 43 -13.29 56.20 33.95
C LEU A 43 -12.10 55.46 34.65
N GLY A 44 -10.82 55.79 34.44
CA GLY A 44 -10.15 56.81 33.63
C GLY A 44 -8.60 56.77 33.71
N ARG A 45 -7.96 57.15 32.58
CA ARG A 45 -6.75 57.98 32.34
C ARG A 45 -5.41 57.85 33.13
N PHE A 46 -4.35 57.73 32.30
CA PHE A 46 -2.97 58.30 32.34
C PHE A 46 -1.87 57.73 33.28
N LEU A 47 -0.84 57.07 32.71
CA LEU A 47 0.51 57.63 32.42
C LEU A 47 1.51 56.56 31.87
N THR A 48 2.15 56.90 30.75
CA THR A 48 3.52 56.59 30.27
C THR A 48 4.31 55.35 30.76
N GLY A 49 4.88 54.59 29.81
CA GLY A 49 6.10 53.80 30.10
C GLY A 49 6.45 52.68 29.09
N ALA A 50 7.28 53.03 28.10
CA ALA A 50 8.32 52.22 27.43
C ALA A 50 8.03 50.81 26.87
N ALA A 51 8.32 50.67 25.58
CA ALA A 51 8.47 49.43 24.83
C ALA A 51 9.56 48.49 25.40
N ARG A 52 9.32 47.18 25.37
CA ARG A 52 10.38 46.16 25.35
C ARG A 52 10.00 44.94 24.50
N THR A 53 10.74 44.80 23.42
CA THR A 53 11.00 43.62 22.60
C THR A 53 11.51 42.47 23.49
N LYS A 54 10.98 41.25 23.36
CA LYS A 54 11.58 40.04 23.96
C LYS A 54 12.38 39.30 22.91
N ALA A 55 13.69 39.38 23.04
CA ALA A 55 14.66 38.52 22.36
C ALA A 55 14.76 37.19 23.11
N ILE A 56 14.83 36.10 22.34
CA ILE A 56 15.10 34.73 22.81
C ILE A 56 16.63 34.59 22.93
N GLY A 57 17.11 34.37 24.15
CA GLY A 57 18.54 34.16 24.43
C GLY A 57 18.83 32.69 24.71
N VAL A 58 19.72 32.12 23.91
CA VAL A 58 20.38 30.81 24.11
C VAL A 58 21.34 30.92 25.30
N PHE A 59 21.20 30.08 26.31
CA PHE A 59 22.14 30.00 27.43
C PHE A 59 23.22 28.96 27.11
N ILE A 60 24.44 29.43 26.87
CA ILE A 60 25.67 28.63 26.92
C ILE A 60 26.23 28.77 28.34
N THR A 61 26.24 27.69 29.12
CA THR A 61 26.88 27.67 30.43
C THR A 61 28.29 27.11 30.28
N LEU A 62 29.28 28.01 30.24
CA LEU A 62 30.70 27.68 30.30
C LEU A 62 31.09 27.52 31.78
N LEU A 63 31.31 26.29 32.24
CA LEU A 63 31.83 25.99 33.58
C LEU A 63 33.35 25.80 33.49
N MET A 64 34.11 26.79 33.95
CA MET A 64 35.52 26.61 34.29
C MET A 64 35.63 25.84 35.61
N LEU A 65 36.33 24.70 35.58
CA LEU A 65 36.70 23.93 36.77
C LEU A 65 38.04 24.43 37.35
N PRO A 66 38.21 24.48 38.68
CA PRO A 66 39.51 24.57 39.32
C PRO A 66 40.16 23.19 39.40
N ALA A 67 41.48 23.12 39.24
CA ALA A 67 42.24 21.88 39.39
C ALA A 67 42.21 21.37 40.84
N PRO A 68 42.09 20.05 41.07
CA PRO A 68 42.51 19.44 42.32
C PRO A 68 43.72 18.50 42.13
N VAL A 69 44.50 18.46 43.20
CA VAL A 69 45.66 17.62 43.44
C VAL A 69 45.21 16.25 43.97
N ALA A 70 45.81 15.19 43.41
CA ALA A 70 46.11 13.85 43.92
C ALA A 70 45.06 12.99 44.69
N ASP A 71 45.05 11.73 44.23
CA ASP A 71 44.71 10.46 44.88
C ASP A 71 43.27 10.19 45.34
N GLY A 72 42.60 9.38 44.52
CA GLY A 72 41.41 8.62 44.86
C GLY A 72 40.95 7.84 43.63
N ALA A 73 41.24 6.54 43.58
CA ALA A 73 40.71 5.65 42.55
C ALA A 73 39.19 5.55 42.69
N GLU A 74 38.46 6.27 41.85
CA GLU A 74 37.01 6.10 41.67
C GLU A 74 36.74 5.36 40.35
N ASN A 75 36.03 4.24 40.48
CA ASN A 75 35.52 3.43 39.38
C ASN A 75 34.76 4.30 38.39
N ALA A 76 35.32 4.48 37.19
CA ALA A 76 34.53 4.87 36.03
C ALA A 76 33.44 3.80 35.84
N ALA A 77 32.17 4.19 35.96
CA ALA A 77 31.07 3.34 35.54
C ALA A 77 31.31 2.96 34.08
N GLU A 78 31.58 1.67 33.81
CA GLU A 78 31.63 1.16 32.44
C GLU A 78 30.30 1.50 31.77
N GLU A 79 30.36 2.15 30.59
CA GLU A 79 29.17 2.29 29.76
C GLU A 79 28.53 0.91 29.55
N PRO A 80 27.20 0.80 29.66
CA PRO A 80 26.55 -0.49 29.47
C PRO A 80 26.97 -1.08 28.12
N SER A 81 27.39 -2.35 28.13
CA SER A 81 28.01 -2.99 26.94
C SER A 81 27.18 -2.91 25.66
N SER A 82 25.86 -2.69 25.78
CA SER A 82 24.90 -2.53 24.70
C SER A 82 25.00 -1.20 23.94
N THR A 83 25.41 -0.10 24.59
CA THR A 83 25.53 1.24 23.95
C THR A 83 26.90 1.50 23.36
N ARG A 84 27.85 0.59 23.57
CA ARG A 84 29.20 0.64 23.03
C ARG A 84 29.16 0.65 21.51
N LEU A 85 29.93 1.55 20.90
CA LEU A 85 30.13 1.59 19.45
C LEU A 85 31.03 0.44 18.99
N VAL A 86 30.60 -0.28 17.95
CA VAL A 86 31.26 -1.48 17.44
C VAL A 86 31.74 -1.34 16.01
N GLU A 87 31.16 -0.44 15.22
CA GLU A 87 31.44 -0.29 13.79
C GLU A 87 31.25 1.17 13.37
N LEU A 88 32.08 1.63 12.42
CA LEU A 88 31.95 2.91 11.74
C LEU A 88 31.97 2.64 10.24
N ALA A 89 31.09 3.29 9.48
CA ALA A 89 31.04 3.18 8.03
C ALA A 89 30.96 4.58 7.39
N ILE A 90 31.57 4.72 6.21
CA ILE A 90 31.46 5.91 5.35
C ILE A 90 30.56 5.55 4.17
N TYR A 91 29.68 6.47 3.81
CA TYR A 91 28.83 6.36 2.64
C TYR A 91 28.96 7.58 1.72
N PRO A 92 28.95 7.37 0.38
CA PRO A 92 29.04 6.07 -0.30
C PRO A 92 30.43 5.41 -0.07
N PRO A 93 30.54 4.07 -0.16
CA PRO A 93 31.80 3.36 0.10
C PRO A 93 32.84 3.53 -1.03
N VAL A 94 32.39 3.87 -2.23
CA VAL A 94 33.22 4.16 -3.41
C VAL A 94 32.75 5.47 -4.00
N ILE A 95 33.69 6.33 -4.37
CA ILE A 95 33.43 7.70 -4.82
C ILE A 95 34.12 7.92 -6.18
N GLU A 96 33.34 8.18 -7.22
CA GLU A 96 33.85 8.49 -8.56
C GLU A 96 33.56 9.97 -8.87
N LEU A 97 34.61 10.76 -9.09
CA LEU A 97 34.52 12.15 -9.53
C LEU A 97 35.07 12.22 -10.97
N ASN A 98 34.20 12.44 -11.95
CA ASN A 98 34.53 12.29 -13.36
C ASN A 98 34.64 13.63 -14.11
N HIS A 99 34.33 14.76 -13.46
CA HIS A 99 34.39 16.10 -14.05
C HIS A 99 34.73 17.18 -13.01
N ALA A 100 35.23 18.33 -13.49
CA ALA A 100 35.71 19.44 -12.66
C ALA A 100 34.69 19.96 -11.61
N ASP A 101 33.39 19.91 -11.94
CA ASP A 101 32.31 20.44 -11.11
C ASP A 101 31.67 19.36 -10.21
N ASP A 102 32.14 18.11 -10.31
CA ASP A 102 31.62 16.98 -9.53
C ASP A 102 31.97 17.15 -8.05
N TYR A 103 31.08 16.62 -7.22
CA TYR A 103 31.25 16.56 -5.78
C TYR A 103 30.52 15.33 -5.24
N GLN A 104 30.90 14.93 -4.04
CA GLN A 104 30.21 13.87 -3.31
C GLN A 104 29.99 14.29 -1.86
N THR A 105 28.74 14.27 -1.40
CA THR A 105 28.45 14.39 0.04
C THR A 105 28.72 13.06 0.72
N LEU A 106 29.45 13.11 1.83
CA LEU A 106 29.83 11.95 2.64
C LEU A 106 29.01 11.90 3.92
N ILE A 107 28.65 10.69 4.33
CA ILE A 107 28.00 10.41 5.62
C ILE A 107 28.87 9.43 6.38
N ALA A 108 29.13 9.70 7.66
CA ALA A 108 29.71 8.71 8.57
C ALA A 108 28.63 8.22 9.56
N VAL A 109 28.43 6.91 9.62
CA VAL A 109 27.45 6.27 10.51
C VAL A 109 28.17 5.31 11.45
N ALA A 110 28.01 5.51 12.75
CA ALA A 110 28.51 4.60 13.77
C ALA A 110 27.39 3.66 14.24
N LYS A 111 27.71 2.40 14.52
CA LYS A 111 26.75 1.39 14.99
C LYS A 111 27.07 0.96 16.41
N GLN A 112 26.04 0.86 17.24
CA GLN A 112 26.09 0.36 18.61
C GLN A 112 25.94 -1.17 18.65
N ALA A 113 26.42 -1.80 19.72
CA ALA A 113 26.33 -3.24 19.91
C ALA A 113 24.88 -3.77 19.93
N ASP A 114 23.92 -2.94 20.35
CA ASP A 114 22.49 -3.23 20.36
C ASP A 114 21.77 -2.98 19.02
N GLY A 115 22.53 -2.65 17.97
CA GLY A 115 22.05 -2.45 16.60
C GLY A 115 21.66 -1.02 16.25
N LEU A 116 21.60 -0.09 17.20
CA LEU A 116 21.33 1.31 16.90
C LEU A 116 22.45 1.94 16.06
N THR A 117 22.08 2.87 15.18
CA THR A 117 22.97 3.63 14.31
C THR A 117 22.90 5.10 14.68
N ILE A 118 24.04 5.77 14.66
CA ILE A 118 24.19 7.19 14.96
C ILE A 118 24.89 7.85 13.78
N ASP A 119 24.27 8.89 13.22
CA ASP A 119 24.94 9.75 12.25
C ASP A 119 25.99 10.60 12.97
N VAL A 120 27.25 10.34 12.68
CA VAL A 120 28.42 10.99 13.31
C VAL A 120 29.19 11.86 12.33
N THR A 121 28.60 12.19 11.17
CA THR A 121 29.28 12.92 10.09
C THR A 121 29.91 14.24 10.54
N GLU A 122 29.22 15.01 11.38
CA GLU A 122 29.70 16.29 11.94
C GLU A 122 30.64 16.10 13.14
N LEU A 123 30.66 14.90 13.73
CA LEU A 123 31.45 14.56 14.92
C LEU A 123 32.73 13.80 14.56
N ALA A 124 32.79 13.17 13.39
CA ALA A 124 33.91 12.39 12.93
C ALA A 124 35.08 13.31 12.52
N SER A 125 36.28 12.88 12.84
CA SER A 125 37.51 13.48 12.31
C SER A 125 37.79 12.92 10.93
N TRP A 126 37.72 13.78 9.91
CA TRP A 126 37.95 13.40 8.52
C TRP A 126 39.40 13.61 8.09
N ARG A 127 39.91 12.70 7.26
CA ARG A 127 41.24 12.80 6.63
C ARG A 127 41.17 12.34 5.19
N VAL A 128 41.94 12.97 4.31
CA VAL A 128 42.12 12.53 2.93
C VAL A 128 43.56 12.07 2.77
N GLY A 129 43.75 10.79 2.46
CA GLY A 129 45.05 10.21 2.13
C GLY A 129 45.15 9.99 0.63
N VAL A 130 46.11 10.61 -0.05
CA VAL A 130 46.28 10.47 -1.50
C VAL A 130 47.29 9.35 -1.80
N GLU A 131 46.87 8.38 -2.62
CA GLU A 131 47.71 7.27 -3.07
C GLU A 131 48.42 7.59 -4.39
N HIS A 132 47.74 8.29 -5.30
CA HIS A 132 48.26 8.73 -6.59
C HIS A 132 47.70 10.10 -6.98
N GLY A 133 48.56 11.04 -7.39
CA GLY A 133 48.18 12.43 -7.73
C GLY A 133 48.68 13.47 -6.73
N ASP A 134 48.22 14.72 -6.87
CA ASP A 134 48.58 15.81 -5.95
C ASP A 134 47.67 15.79 -4.71
N ALA A 135 48.27 15.76 -3.51
CA ALA A 135 47.54 15.78 -2.25
C ALA A 135 46.69 17.04 -2.06
N ALA A 136 47.12 18.17 -2.63
CA ALA A 136 46.35 19.41 -2.60
C ALA A 136 45.14 19.39 -3.56
N ALA A 137 45.02 18.37 -4.41
CA ALA A 137 43.96 18.30 -5.40
C ALA A 137 42.60 17.91 -4.81
N PHE A 138 42.58 17.23 -3.65
CA PHE A 138 41.35 16.75 -3.01
C PHE A 138 41.01 17.59 -1.78
N THR A 139 39.79 18.12 -1.73
CA THR A 139 39.31 18.92 -0.59
C THR A 139 38.05 18.31 -0.02
N LEU A 140 37.99 18.24 1.31
CA LEU A 140 36.83 17.78 2.06
C LEU A 140 36.43 18.86 3.06
N GLU A 141 35.37 19.58 2.74
CA GLU A 141 34.85 20.69 3.55
C GLU A 141 33.39 20.43 3.87
N GLU A 142 33.03 20.53 5.16
CA GLU A 142 31.65 20.32 5.64
C GLU A 142 31.01 18.99 5.16
N GLY A 143 31.82 17.93 5.02
CA GLY A 143 31.36 16.62 4.55
C GLY A 143 31.17 16.52 3.02
N VAL A 144 31.59 17.53 2.25
CA VAL A 144 31.55 17.52 0.78
C VAL A 144 32.95 17.34 0.23
N LEU A 145 33.17 16.25 -0.50
CA LEU A 145 34.41 15.96 -1.19
C LEU A 145 34.40 16.55 -2.60
N ARG A 146 35.49 17.23 -2.97
CA ARG A 146 35.78 17.72 -4.31
C ARG A 146 37.20 17.35 -4.72
N ALA A 147 37.45 17.34 -6.02
CA ALA A 147 38.78 17.17 -6.58
C ALA A 147 39.03 18.22 -7.67
N SER A 148 40.30 18.61 -7.83
CA SER A 148 40.75 19.62 -8.81
C SER A 148 41.78 19.09 -9.81
N ALA A 149 42.26 17.85 -9.63
CA ALA A 149 43.09 17.11 -10.58
C ALA A 149 42.81 15.60 -10.48
N ASP A 150 43.12 14.87 -11.55
CA ASP A 150 42.98 13.42 -11.62
C ASP A 150 43.89 12.72 -10.58
N GLY A 151 43.40 11.62 -9.98
CA GLY A 151 44.13 10.90 -8.96
C GLY A 151 43.31 9.82 -8.24
N LEU A 152 44.00 9.07 -7.39
CA LEU A 152 43.43 8.07 -6.48
C LEU A 152 43.69 8.51 -5.04
N ALA A 153 42.64 8.54 -4.24
CA ALA A 153 42.70 8.89 -2.83
C ALA A 153 41.82 7.97 -1.99
N ARG A 154 42.02 8.00 -0.67
CA ARG A 154 41.11 7.43 0.32
C ARG A 154 40.66 8.51 1.28
N VAL A 155 39.37 8.54 1.54
CA VAL A 155 38.81 9.36 2.62
C VAL A 155 38.64 8.47 3.84
N GLY A 156 39.27 8.85 4.95
CA GLY A 156 39.11 8.20 6.24
C GLY A 156 38.28 9.04 7.20
N ALA A 157 37.46 8.37 8.01
CA ALA A 157 36.72 8.95 9.13
C ALA A 157 37.13 8.25 10.42
N GLU A 158 37.31 9.01 11.50
CA GLU A 158 37.60 8.49 12.84
C GLU A 158 36.64 9.07 13.86
N PHE A 159 35.98 8.20 14.63
CA PHE A 159 35.05 8.59 15.69
C PHE A 159 35.09 7.57 16.82
N ALA A 160 35.25 8.03 18.07
CA ALA A 160 35.32 7.18 19.26
C ALA A 160 36.31 6.00 19.16
N GLY A 161 37.44 6.20 18.47
CA GLY A 161 38.47 5.17 18.24
C GLY A 161 38.16 4.17 17.12
N LEU A 162 36.98 4.23 16.51
CA LEU A 162 36.63 3.48 15.30
C LEU A 162 37.10 4.22 14.05
N ARG A 163 37.43 3.47 13.01
CA ARG A 163 37.92 3.99 11.74
C ARG A 163 37.19 3.36 10.57
N ALA A 164 36.90 4.17 9.57
CA ALA A 164 36.34 3.75 8.29
C ALA A 164 37.08 4.44 7.15
N GLU A 165 37.12 3.81 5.99
CA GLU A 165 37.73 4.37 4.78
C GLU A 165 36.81 4.15 3.57
N ALA A 166 36.84 5.09 2.63
CA ALA A 166 36.17 5.00 1.34
C ALA A 166 37.16 5.36 0.22
N ASP A 167 37.12 4.61 -0.88
CA ASP A 167 38.00 4.83 -2.02
C ASP A 167 37.46 5.98 -2.90
N VAL A 168 38.36 6.82 -3.39
CA VAL A 168 38.07 7.98 -4.24
C VAL A 168 38.87 7.90 -5.52
N HIS A 169 38.18 7.92 -6.65
CA HIS A 169 38.77 7.98 -7.97
C HIS A 169 38.36 9.29 -8.64
N ALA A 170 39.34 10.13 -8.96
CA ALA A 170 39.16 11.36 -9.72
C ALA A 170 39.74 11.20 -11.13
N SER A 171 38.93 11.43 -12.16
CA SER A 171 39.34 11.32 -13.56
C SER A 171 38.70 12.40 -14.42
N ASN A 172 39.35 12.79 -15.51
CA ASN A 172 38.84 13.76 -16.48
C ASN A 172 38.49 15.16 -15.91
N LEU A 173 39.14 15.59 -14.82
CA LEU A 173 38.85 16.86 -14.16
C LEU A 173 39.30 18.10 -14.95
N ALA A 174 40.07 17.91 -16.02
CA ALA A 174 40.37 18.97 -16.98
C ALA A 174 39.17 19.36 -17.86
N THR A 175 38.09 18.58 -17.85
CA THR A 175 36.91 18.78 -18.69
C THR A 175 35.77 19.37 -17.88
N GLN A 176 35.24 20.52 -18.31
CA GLN A 176 34.01 21.08 -17.76
C GLN A 176 32.80 20.56 -18.53
N LYS A 177 31.78 20.08 -17.81
CA LYS A 177 30.55 19.57 -18.41
C LYS A 177 29.60 20.74 -18.72
N PRO A 178 29.14 20.90 -19.97
CA PRO A 178 28.10 21.89 -20.26
C PRO A 178 26.81 21.52 -19.52
N VAL A 179 25.97 22.52 -19.21
CA VAL A 179 24.68 22.28 -18.56
C VAL A 179 23.80 21.40 -19.45
N SER A 180 23.33 20.29 -18.88
CA SER A 180 22.59 19.25 -19.58
C SER A 180 21.09 19.48 -19.47
N TYR A 181 20.36 19.36 -20.59
CA TYR A 181 18.90 19.35 -20.51
C TYR A 181 18.43 18.08 -19.77
N THR A 182 19.03 16.95 -20.12
CA THR A 182 18.66 15.63 -19.60
C THR A 182 19.02 15.47 -18.12
N HIS A 183 20.21 15.89 -17.69
CA HIS A 183 20.73 15.62 -16.34
C HIS A 183 20.64 16.78 -15.36
N ASP A 184 20.40 18.01 -15.82
CA ASP A 184 20.25 19.17 -14.93
C ASP A 184 18.83 19.74 -15.01
N VAL A 185 18.40 20.16 -16.20
CA VAL A 185 17.14 20.88 -16.38
C VAL A 185 15.92 20.02 -16.04
N GLN A 186 15.82 18.83 -16.63
CA GLN A 186 14.67 17.94 -16.41
C GLN A 186 14.53 17.54 -14.92
N PRO A 187 15.60 17.12 -14.21
CA PRO A 187 15.51 16.80 -12.79
C PRO A 187 15.14 18.02 -11.93
N ILE A 188 15.65 19.21 -12.25
CA ILE A 188 15.25 20.45 -11.56
C ILE A 188 13.73 20.68 -11.66
N LEU A 189 13.14 20.49 -12.84
CA LEU A 189 11.69 20.63 -13.03
C LEU A 189 10.90 19.59 -12.21
N ALA A 190 11.48 18.41 -11.98
CA ALA A 190 10.89 17.36 -11.17
C ALA A 190 10.97 17.67 -9.67
N VAL A 191 12.16 17.95 -9.13
CA VAL A 191 12.36 18.22 -7.70
C VAL A 191 11.69 19.52 -7.24
N ALA A 192 11.65 20.55 -8.10
CA ALA A 192 10.90 21.78 -7.86
C ALA A 192 9.37 21.60 -7.94
N GLY A 193 8.90 20.44 -8.42
CA GLY A 193 7.49 20.11 -8.59
C GLY A 193 6.81 20.80 -9.76
N CYS A 194 7.56 21.43 -10.67
CA CYS A 194 7.03 22.13 -11.85
C CYS A 194 6.26 21.19 -12.79
N ASN A 195 6.77 19.98 -12.99
CA ASN A 195 6.16 18.93 -13.81
C ASN A 195 5.33 17.93 -12.99
N SER A 196 4.88 18.30 -11.79
CA SER A 196 3.99 17.48 -10.97
C SER A 196 2.53 17.57 -11.44
N GLY A 197 1.69 16.61 -11.04
CA GLY A 197 0.27 16.55 -11.44
C GLY A 197 -0.56 17.75 -10.93
N GLY A 198 -0.13 18.39 -9.83
CA GLY A 198 -0.75 19.64 -9.34
C GLY A 198 -0.40 20.87 -10.18
N CYS A 199 0.69 20.80 -10.95
CA CYS A 199 1.23 21.89 -11.77
C CYS A 199 1.18 21.51 -13.26
N HIS A 200 2.28 21.66 -14.00
CA HIS A 200 2.30 21.49 -15.46
C HIS A 200 2.32 20.03 -15.91
N GLY A 201 2.54 19.07 -15.00
CA GLY A 201 2.55 17.63 -15.30
C GLY A 201 1.18 16.98 -15.46
N SER A 202 0.09 17.71 -15.23
CA SER A 202 -1.25 17.16 -15.49
C SER A 202 -1.49 16.93 -16.99
N SER A 203 -2.38 16.00 -17.33
CA SER A 203 -2.70 15.69 -18.73
C SER A 203 -3.19 16.90 -19.55
N ARG A 204 -3.77 17.90 -18.88
CA ARG A 204 -4.22 19.17 -19.47
C ARG A 204 -3.21 20.31 -19.31
N GLY A 205 -2.14 20.13 -18.53
CA GLY A 205 -1.26 21.20 -18.10
C GLY A 205 -1.96 22.28 -17.26
N LYS A 206 -1.36 23.47 -17.19
CA LYS A 206 -1.93 24.68 -16.58
C LYS A 206 -1.74 25.85 -17.52
N ASP A 207 -2.80 26.61 -17.77
CA ASP A 207 -2.78 27.84 -18.57
C ASP A 207 -2.10 27.68 -19.94
N GLY A 208 -2.38 26.56 -20.62
CA GLY A 208 -1.78 26.23 -21.93
C GLY A 208 -0.31 25.84 -21.86
N PHE A 209 0.25 25.55 -20.69
CA PHE A 209 1.57 24.94 -20.53
C PHE A 209 1.48 23.56 -19.91
N ARG A 210 1.99 22.57 -20.63
CA ARG A 210 2.06 21.18 -20.20
C ARG A 210 3.50 20.69 -20.25
N LEU A 211 3.88 19.94 -19.23
CA LEU A 211 5.06 19.10 -19.22
C LEU A 211 4.59 17.66 -19.01
N SER A 212 5.43 16.70 -19.35
CA SER A 212 5.22 15.30 -19.04
C SER A 212 5.34 15.11 -17.52
N LEU A 213 4.49 14.25 -16.94
CA LEU A 213 4.48 14.04 -15.49
C LEU A 213 5.83 13.47 -15.04
N PHE A 214 6.54 14.20 -14.18
CA PHE A 214 7.90 13.82 -13.73
C PHE A 214 8.90 13.62 -14.88
N GLY A 215 8.66 14.23 -16.05
CA GLY A 215 9.64 14.30 -17.13
C GLY A 215 9.79 13.02 -17.97
N PHE A 216 8.76 12.15 -18.00
CA PHE A 216 8.78 10.87 -18.74
C PHE A 216 8.88 10.99 -20.28
N ASP A 217 8.52 12.15 -20.86
CA ASP A 217 8.61 12.43 -22.29
C ASP A 217 9.48 13.67 -22.50
N PRO A 218 10.80 13.53 -22.32
CA PRO A 218 11.73 14.65 -22.34
C PRO A 218 11.83 15.29 -23.74
N VAL A 219 11.57 14.52 -24.80
CA VAL A 219 11.53 15.02 -26.18
C VAL A 219 10.43 16.07 -26.34
N SER A 220 9.20 15.73 -25.94
CA SER A 220 8.09 16.67 -26.02
C SER A 220 8.25 17.83 -25.04
N ASP A 221 8.84 17.60 -23.86
CA ASP A 221 9.02 18.64 -22.85
C ASP A 221 10.04 19.69 -23.28
N HIS A 222 11.15 19.26 -23.89
CA HIS A 222 12.12 20.19 -24.50
C HIS A 222 11.44 21.07 -25.54
N HIS A 223 10.66 20.46 -26.44
CA HIS A 223 9.91 21.18 -27.46
C HIS A 223 8.93 22.19 -26.84
N ARG A 224 8.19 21.82 -25.80
CA ARG A 224 7.23 22.72 -25.14
C ARG A 224 7.90 23.88 -24.40
N LEU A 225 9.07 23.63 -23.81
CA LEU A 225 9.88 24.66 -23.17
C LEU A 225 10.43 25.65 -24.19
N THR A 226 10.96 25.17 -25.31
CA THR A 226 11.80 25.97 -26.21
C THR A 226 11.10 26.44 -27.49
N ARG A 227 10.10 25.72 -28.00
CA ARG A 227 9.51 25.94 -29.34
C ARG A 227 8.02 26.30 -29.35
N GLU A 228 7.22 25.76 -28.43
CA GLU A 228 5.75 25.95 -28.45
C GLU A 228 5.33 27.42 -28.29
N MET A 229 6.06 28.19 -27.47
CA MET A 229 5.85 29.63 -27.27
C MET A 229 7.19 30.36 -27.18
N VAL A 230 7.85 30.49 -28.33
CA VAL A 230 9.18 31.10 -28.49
C VAL A 230 9.25 32.50 -27.84
N ASN A 231 10.39 32.83 -27.22
CA ASN A 231 10.71 34.09 -26.53
C ASN A 231 9.87 34.45 -25.31
N ARG A 232 8.78 33.73 -25.03
CA ARG A 232 7.93 33.98 -23.85
C ARG A 232 8.27 33.05 -22.69
N ARG A 233 8.44 31.75 -22.95
CA ARG A 233 8.81 30.77 -21.91
C ARG A 233 10.28 30.84 -21.57
N VAL A 234 11.09 30.82 -22.62
CA VAL A 234 12.54 30.93 -22.62
C VAL A 234 12.90 32.11 -23.50
N ASN A 235 13.66 33.06 -22.94
CA ASN A 235 14.20 34.22 -23.64
C ASN A 235 15.72 34.02 -23.79
N LEU A 236 16.15 33.68 -25.01
CA LEU A 236 17.57 33.42 -25.28
C LEU A 236 18.43 34.70 -25.32
N ALA A 237 17.79 35.87 -25.50
CA ALA A 237 18.51 37.15 -25.53
C ALA A 237 18.75 37.73 -24.13
N LEU A 238 17.79 37.53 -23.23
CA LEU A 238 17.86 37.91 -21.82
C LEU A 238 17.38 36.73 -20.97
N PRO A 239 18.26 35.76 -20.67
CA PRO A 239 17.92 34.54 -19.93
C PRO A 239 17.12 34.80 -18.66
N GLU A 240 17.50 35.81 -17.88
CA GLU A 240 16.90 36.20 -16.60
C GLU A 240 15.44 36.68 -16.75
N GLU A 241 15.05 37.18 -17.92
CA GLU A 241 13.67 37.60 -18.22
C GLU A 241 12.77 36.45 -18.69
N SER A 242 13.29 35.23 -18.76
CA SER A 242 12.49 34.05 -19.10
C SER A 242 11.38 33.84 -18.07
N LEU A 243 10.12 33.73 -18.52
CA LEU A 243 9.00 33.45 -17.61
C LEU A 243 9.19 32.15 -16.82
N LEU A 244 9.94 31.18 -17.37
CA LEU A 244 10.33 29.97 -16.65
C LEU A 244 11.07 30.31 -15.34
N LEU A 245 12.06 31.21 -15.39
CA LEU A 245 12.83 31.64 -14.23
C LEU A 245 12.01 32.56 -13.32
N LEU A 246 11.43 33.63 -13.89
CA LEU A 246 10.70 34.64 -13.13
C LEU A 246 9.52 34.05 -12.34
N LYS A 247 8.78 33.10 -12.91
CA LYS A 247 7.68 32.42 -12.20
C LYS A 247 8.18 31.45 -11.13
N SER A 248 9.32 30.81 -11.35
CA SER A 248 9.88 29.85 -10.40
C SER A 248 10.36 30.51 -9.11
N ILE A 249 10.90 31.73 -9.20
CA ILE A 249 11.31 32.51 -8.03
C ILE A 249 10.21 33.45 -7.50
N ALA A 250 9.01 33.40 -8.10
CA ALA A 250 7.88 34.28 -7.82
C ALA A 250 8.15 35.79 -8.01
N ALA A 251 9.07 36.15 -8.91
CA ALA A 251 9.28 37.53 -9.36
C ALA A 251 8.10 38.04 -10.20
N VAL A 252 7.32 37.13 -10.80
CA VAL A 252 6.01 37.42 -11.40
C VAL A 252 4.95 36.47 -10.86
N THR A 253 3.69 36.90 -10.89
CA THR A 253 2.57 36.12 -10.38
C THR A 253 2.49 34.75 -11.05
N HIS A 254 2.46 33.72 -10.22
CA HIS A 254 2.35 32.33 -10.63
C HIS A 254 1.41 31.60 -9.67
N THR A 255 0.38 30.93 -10.19
CA THR A 255 -0.56 30.14 -9.37
C THR A 255 0.13 29.00 -8.64
N GLY A 256 1.21 28.46 -9.21
CA GLY A 256 2.08 27.52 -8.54
C GLY A 256 2.94 28.16 -7.43
N GLY A 257 2.90 29.46 -7.20
CA GLY A 257 3.76 30.10 -6.20
C GLY A 257 5.26 29.93 -6.47
N LYS A 258 6.06 30.25 -5.45
CA LYS A 258 7.51 30.12 -5.47
C LYS A 258 7.94 28.66 -5.41
N ARG A 259 8.96 28.31 -6.19
CA ARG A 259 9.49 26.95 -6.35
C ARG A 259 10.91 26.82 -5.81
N PHE A 260 11.72 27.86 -5.97
CA PHE A 260 13.07 27.95 -5.40
C PHE A 260 13.53 29.42 -5.29
N GLU A 261 14.67 29.63 -4.63
CA GLU A 261 15.31 30.95 -4.45
C GLU A 261 16.11 31.37 -5.70
N ALA A 262 16.32 32.67 -5.89
CA ALA A 262 17.09 33.19 -7.03
C ALA A 262 18.58 32.84 -6.93
N GLU A 263 19.07 32.65 -5.71
CA GLU A 263 20.43 32.27 -5.37
C GLU A 263 20.62 30.74 -5.38
N SER A 264 19.58 29.97 -5.72
CA SER A 264 19.67 28.51 -5.75
C SER A 264 20.43 28.01 -6.97
N VAL A 265 21.12 26.87 -6.80
CA VAL A 265 21.76 26.14 -7.91
C VAL A 265 20.74 25.79 -9.01
N TYR A 266 19.47 25.62 -8.67
CA TYR A 266 18.40 25.37 -9.65
C TYR A 266 18.19 26.57 -10.58
N TYR A 267 18.14 27.77 -10.03
CA TYR A 267 18.02 29.00 -10.82
C TYR A 267 19.24 29.18 -11.72
N GLU A 268 20.44 29.01 -11.15
CA GLU A 268 21.72 29.13 -11.87
C GLU A 268 21.78 28.17 -13.06
N LYS A 269 21.56 26.87 -12.85
CA LYS A 269 21.60 25.87 -13.93
C LYS A 269 20.54 26.11 -15.00
N LEU A 270 19.31 26.48 -14.62
CA LEU A 270 18.29 26.82 -15.61
C LEU A 270 18.66 28.07 -16.42
N ARG A 271 19.19 29.12 -15.77
CA ARG A 271 19.68 30.33 -16.45
C ARG A 271 20.81 29.99 -17.42
N ASP A 272 21.78 29.20 -16.98
CA ASP A 272 22.96 28.86 -17.78
C ASP A 272 22.59 27.98 -18.98
N TRP A 273 21.66 27.04 -18.81
CA TRP A 273 21.08 26.28 -19.93
C TRP A 273 20.41 27.20 -20.96
N ILE A 274 19.63 28.19 -20.49
CA ILE A 274 18.98 29.16 -21.38
C ILE A 274 20.03 30.03 -22.09
N ALA A 275 21.04 30.52 -21.36
CA ALA A 275 22.13 31.33 -21.89
C ALA A 275 22.98 30.58 -22.94
N ALA A 276 23.13 29.27 -22.78
CA ALA A 276 23.78 28.38 -23.74
C ALA A 276 22.94 28.08 -24.99
N GLY A 277 21.76 28.70 -25.15
CA GLY A 277 20.87 28.49 -26.28
C GLY A 277 19.83 27.39 -26.08
N ALA A 278 19.60 26.96 -24.83
CA ALA A 278 18.71 25.86 -24.46
C ALA A 278 18.96 24.57 -25.27
N PRO A 279 20.22 24.06 -25.30
CA PRO A 279 20.59 22.90 -26.11
C PRO A 279 19.74 21.67 -25.76
N ASN A 280 19.52 20.82 -26.77
CA ASN A 280 18.89 19.51 -26.61
C ASN A 280 19.98 18.45 -26.71
N ASP A 281 20.27 17.76 -25.61
CA ASP A 281 21.31 16.72 -25.52
C ASP A 281 20.75 15.30 -25.40
N LEU A 282 19.44 15.12 -25.65
CA LEU A 282 18.78 13.81 -25.52
C LEU A 282 19.43 12.74 -26.40
N GLU A 283 19.94 13.12 -27.58
CA GLU A 283 20.72 12.25 -28.44
C GLU A 283 22.20 12.34 -28.03
N GLY A 284 22.66 11.38 -27.22
CA GLY A 284 24.06 11.27 -26.79
C GLY A 284 24.30 11.48 -25.28
N ALA A 285 23.32 11.97 -24.51
CA ALA A 285 23.40 11.95 -23.05
C ALA A 285 23.40 10.50 -22.53
N PRO A 286 24.33 10.14 -21.61
CA PRO A 286 24.32 8.84 -20.93
C PRO A 286 23.00 8.60 -20.20
N SER A 287 22.39 7.42 -20.30
CA SER A 287 21.17 7.14 -19.52
C SER A 287 21.52 6.81 -18.06
N VAL A 288 20.65 7.15 -17.12
CA VAL A 288 20.75 6.66 -15.73
C VAL A 288 20.47 5.15 -15.74
N GLU A 289 21.42 4.35 -15.25
CA GLU A 289 21.30 2.89 -15.18
C GLU A 289 20.92 2.41 -13.78
N ALA A 290 21.35 3.12 -12.74
CA ALA A 290 21.01 2.82 -11.37
C ALA A 290 20.98 4.07 -10.48
N VAL A 291 20.27 3.97 -9.36
CA VAL A 291 20.27 4.97 -8.30
C VAL A 291 20.43 4.24 -6.97
N SER A 292 21.34 4.71 -6.13
CA SER A 292 21.60 4.16 -4.79
C SER A 292 21.26 5.19 -3.72
N LEU A 293 20.67 4.73 -2.61
CA LEU A 293 20.33 5.55 -1.44
C LEU A 293 21.15 5.06 -0.24
N TYR A 294 21.95 5.95 0.32
CA TYR A 294 22.85 5.63 1.43
C TYR A 294 22.49 6.42 2.70
N PRO A 295 22.60 5.82 3.90
CA PRO A 295 22.88 4.40 4.13
C PRO A 295 21.74 3.50 3.62
N PRO A 296 22.00 2.20 3.36
CA PRO A 296 20.97 1.29 2.84
C PRO A 296 19.86 0.99 3.86
N ALA A 297 20.16 1.15 5.16
CA ALA A 297 19.20 1.10 6.25
C ALA A 297 19.72 1.92 7.45
N ALA A 298 18.82 2.30 8.36
CA ALA A 298 19.16 2.94 9.62
C ALA A 298 18.27 2.42 10.75
N ALA A 299 18.82 2.31 11.96
CA ALA A 299 18.08 1.99 13.17
C ALA A 299 18.38 3.07 14.21
N ILE A 300 17.54 4.08 14.32
CA ILE A 300 17.78 5.25 15.15
C ILE A 300 16.93 5.21 16.43
N GLY A 301 17.40 5.88 17.48
CA GLY A 301 16.65 6.03 18.72
C GLY A 301 15.43 6.94 18.53
N ALA A 302 14.36 6.68 19.27
CA ALA A 302 13.20 7.56 19.37
C ALA A 302 13.57 8.92 19.99
N GLY A 303 12.71 9.93 19.82
CA GLY A 303 12.88 11.22 20.51
C GLY A 303 13.74 12.26 19.80
N GLY A 304 13.74 12.30 18.47
CA GLY A 304 14.32 13.42 17.69
C GLY A 304 15.72 13.18 17.13
N GLN A 305 16.22 11.95 17.14
CA GLN A 305 17.49 11.63 16.47
C GLN A 305 17.37 11.83 14.96
N SER A 306 18.49 12.21 14.33
CA SER A 306 18.52 12.49 12.90
C SER A 306 19.49 11.58 12.17
N GLN A 307 19.16 11.25 10.91
CA GLN A 307 20.00 10.48 10.00
C GLN A 307 19.97 11.14 8.62
N ARG A 308 21.15 11.48 8.07
CA ARG A 308 21.25 11.97 6.68
C ARG A 308 21.24 10.80 5.70
N PHE A 309 20.69 11.05 4.53
CA PHE A 309 20.74 10.16 3.38
C PHE A 309 21.28 10.90 2.15
N VAL A 310 22.09 10.20 1.36
CA VAL A 310 22.68 10.68 0.10
C VAL A 310 22.23 9.77 -1.04
N THR A 311 21.89 10.37 -2.17
CA THR A 311 21.48 9.66 -3.38
C THR A 311 22.56 9.79 -4.44
N VAL A 312 23.04 8.66 -4.96
CA VAL A 312 24.06 8.59 -6.02
C VAL A 312 23.44 7.94 -7.26
N ALA A 313 23.58 8.56 -8.42
CA ALA A 313 23.17 8.01 -9.71
C ALA A 313 24.38 7.46 -10.48
N GLU A 314 24.21 6.31 -11.12
CA GLU A 314 25.17 5.69 -12.02
C GLU A 314 24.66 5.78 -13.46
N TYR A 315 25.53 6.16 -14.38
CA TYR A 315 25.20 6.42 -15.79
C TYR A 315 25.83 5.38 -16.72
N SER A 316 25.25 5.25 -17.92
CA SER A 316 25.66 4.25 -18.93
C SER A 316 27.06 4.41 -19.51
N ASP A 317 27.74 5.51 -19.21
CA ASP A 317 29.15 5.73 -19.53
C ASP A 317 30.10 5.35 -18.37
N GLY A 318 29.55 4.79 -17.29
CA GLY A 318 30.26 4.42 -16.07
C GLY A 318 30.48 5.57 -15.09
N SER A 319 30.07 6.80 -15.43
CA SER A 319 30.18 7.94 -14.50
C SER A 319 29.16 7.85 -13.37
N THR A 320 29.48 8.49 -12.23
CA THR A 320 28.53 8.62 -11.11
C THR A 320 28.30 10.09 -10.75
N ARG A 321 27.19 10.37 -10.07
CA ARG A 321 26.88 11.73 -9.61
C ARG A 321 26.10 11.71 -8.30
N ASP A 322 26.50 12.56 -7.36
CA ASP A 322 25.63 12.93 -6.24
C ASP A 322 24.42 13.72 -6.75
N VAL A 323 23.25 13.10 -6.66
CA VAL A 323 21.97 13.65 -7.11
C VAL A 323 21.02 13.91 -5.93
N THR A 324 21.55 13.97 -4.70
CA THR A 324 20.76 14.18 -3.47
C THR A 324 19.86 15.42 -3.59
N HIS A 325 20.41 16.53 -4.05
CA HIS A 325 19.67 17.77 -4.29
C HIS A 325 18.65 17.69 -5.44
N LEU A 326 18.78 16.75 -6.37
CA LEU A 326 17.85 16.54 -7.48
C LEU A 326 16.83 15.42 -7.19
N THR A 327 16.88 14.85 -5.98
CA THR A 327 16.05 13.71 -5.58
C THR A 327 14.76 14.17 -4.93
N VAL A 328 13.65 13.51 -5.28
CA VAL A 328 12.39 13.63 -4.53
C VAL A 328 12.36 12.57 -3.43
N PHE A 329 12.42 13.01 -2.17
CA PHE A 329 12.34 12.14 -1.00
C PHE A 329 10.91 12.00 -0.47
N GLN A 330 10.54 10.80 -0.01
CA GLN A 330 9.28 10.54 0.70
C GLN A 330 9.51 9.52 1.84
N SER A 331 8.60 9.50 2.82
CA SER A 331 8.61 8.54 3.93
C SER A 331 7.23 7.88 4.03
N SER A 332 7.19 6.55 4.18
CA SER A 332 5.93 5.80 4.30
C SER A 332 5.24 5.99 5.65
N ASN A 333 6.00 6.32 6.70
CA ASN A 333 5.48 6.57 8.05
C ASN A 333 6.18 7.78 8.68
N THR A 334 5.63 8.96 8.40
CA THR A 334 6.12 10.23 8.93
C THR A 334 5.90 10.41 10.43
N ALA A 335 5.03 9.61 11.05
CA ALA A 335 4.82 9.63 12.50
C ALA A 335 5.95 8.95 13.27
N SER A 336 6.73 8.08 12.61
CA SER A 336 7.92 7.47 13.21
C SER A 336 9.20 8.13 12.69
N ALA A 337 9.35 8.28 11.37
CA ALA A 337 10.53 8.87 10.76
C ALA A 337 10.15 9.79 9.59
N ALA A 338 10.14 11.11 9.81
CA ALA A 338 9.86 12.09 8.75
C ALA A 338 11.15 12.42 7.99
N ILE A 339 11.08 12.61 6.66
CA ILE A 339 12.24 13.01 5.84
C ILE A 339 12.04 14.39 5.20
N THR A 340 13.10 15.18 5.18
CA THR A 340 13.14 16.49 4.53
C THR A 340 13.54 16.38 3.05
N PRO A 341 13.26 17.40 2.21
CA PRO A 341 13.73 17.43 0.82
C PRO A 341 15.26 17.39 0.63
N ARG A 342 16.05 17.55 1.70
CA ARG A 342 17.51 17.45 1.68
C ARG A 342 18.03 16.08 2.10
N GLY A 343 17.15 15.08 2.22
CA GLY A 343 17.54 13.73 2.61
C GLY A 343 17.77 13.53 4.11
N VAL A 344 17.31 14.44 4.99
CA VAL A 344 17.50 14.30 6.44
C VAL A 344 16.24 13.72 7.08
N VAL A 345 16.37 12.58 7.75
CA VAL A 345 15.34 11.94 8.56
C VAL A 345 15.39 12.45 10.00
N THR A 346 14.24 12.61 10.65
CA THR A 346 14.10 12.84 12.09
C THR A 346 13.15 11.81 12.70
N SER A 347 13.58 11.14 13.77
CA SER A 347 12.76 10.19 14.52
C SER A 347 11.80 10.87 15.49
N ASP A 348 10.66 10.24 15.74
CA ASP A 348 9.71 10.66 16.76
C ASP A 348 9.37 9.48 17.68
N ARG A 349 8.40 8.65 17.31
CA ARG A 349 7.94 7.50 18.10
C ARG A 349 8.42 6.16 17.53
N ARG A 350 8.43 5.11 18.38
CA ARG A 350 8.73 3.73 17.98
C ARG A 350 7.95 3.34 16.73
N GLY A 351 8.63 2.70 15.79
CA GLY A 351 8.02 2.17 14.59
C GLY A 351 9.02 1.97 13.48
N GLU A 352 8.50 1.73 12.30
CA GLU A 352 9.27 1.54 11.08
C GLU A 352 8.75 2.51 10.02
N SER A 353 9.67 3.01 9.20
CA SER A 353 9.36 3.73 7.98
C SER A 353 10.28 3.28 6.86
N PHE A 354 9.80 3.39 5.63
CA PHE A 354 10.62 3.26 4.44
C PHE A 354 10.77 4.64 3.81
N VAL A 355 12.01 5.11 3.79
CA VAL A 355 12.38 6.32 3.08
C VAL A 355 12.61 5.95 1.63
N THR A 356 12.03 6.70 0.71
CA THR A 356 12.21 6.51 -0.73
C THR A 356 12.86 7.73 -1.35
N ALA A 357 13.74 7.48 -2.32
CA ALA A 357 14.42 8.46 -3.14
C ALA A 357 14.05 8.19 -4.61
N ARG A 358 13.54 9.23 -5.28
CA ARG A 358 13.25 9.18 -6.72
C ARG A 358 14.10 10.17 -7.48
N PHE A 359 14.83 9.65 -8.46
CA PHE A 359 15.63 10.43 -9.41
C PHE A 359 15.47 9.81 -10.80
N ASP A 360 15.24 10.66 -11.81
CA ASP A 360 14.84 10.24 -13.16
C ASP A 360 13.66 9.24 -13.11
N THR A 361 13.82 8.04 -13.69
CA THR A 361 12.83 6.96 -13.75
C THR A 361 13.02 5.94 -12.63
N HIS A 362 14.00 6.13 -11.75
CA HIS A 362 14.37 5.20 -10.70
C HIS A 362 13.76 5.61 -9.37
N THR A 363 13.21 4.63 -8.64
CA THR A 363 12.77 4.78 -7.25
C THR A 363 13.47 3.72 -6.43
N VAL A 364 14.20 4.13 -5.41
CA VAL A 364 14.85 3.25 -4.43
C VAL A 364 14.42 3.62 -3.03
N GLY A 365 14.63 2.74 -2.05
CA GLY A 365 14.29 3.05 -0.67
C GLY A 365 15.17 2.34 0.35
N SER A 366 15.25 2.94 1.53
CA SER A 366 16.01 2.46 2.69
C SER A 366 15.06 2.32 3.88
N GLN A 367 15.22 1.25 4.64
CA GLN A 367 14.46 1.01 5.86
C GLN A 367 15.00 1.87 6.99
N VAL A 368 14.10 2.53 7.72
CA VAL A 368 14.41 3.28 8.94
C VAL A 368 13.61 2.71 10.09
N LEU A 369 14.30 2.10 11.04
CA LEU A 369 13.73 1.63 12.30
C LEU A 369 13.90 2.72 13.35
N VAL A 370 12.84 2.97 14.12
CA VAL A 370 12.86 3.87 15.27
C VAL A 370 12.62 3.04 16.53
N LEU A 371 13.66 2.91 17.36
CA LEU A 371 13.66 2.04 18.52
C LEU A 371 13.61 2.85 19.83
N PRO A 372 12.92 2.36 20.87
CA PRO A 372 12.97 2.99 22.19
C PRO A 372 14.39 2.97 22.78
N THR A 373 14.76 4.06 23.45
CA THR A 373 16.06 4.25 24.11
C THR A 373 15.98 4.24 25.63
N ASP A 374 14.77 4.27 26.18
CA ASP A 374 14.55 4.68 27.57
C ASP A 374 14.66 3.51 28.56
N GLU A 375 14.50 2.27 28.09
CA GLU A 375 14.57 1.05 28.91
C GLU A 375 15.22 -0.12 28.14
N PRO A 376 15.98 -1.00 28.83
CA PRO A 376 16.50 -2.22 28.23
C PRO A 376 15.36 -3.15 27.81
N PHE A 377 15.44 -3.67 26.59
CA PHE A 377 14.45 -4.62 26.06
C PHE A 377 14.79 -6.04 26.51
N GLU A 378 13.91 -6.64 27.31
CA GLU A 378 13.96 -8.06 27.64
C GLU A 378 13.00 -8.83 26.72
N PRO A 379 13.50 -9.61 25.75
CA PRO A 379 12.65 -10.36 24.84
C PRO A 379 11.94 -11.51 25.57
N THR A 380 10.64 -11.66 25.34
CA THR A 380 9.92 -12.87 25.72
C THR A 380 10.39 -14.02 24.84
N GLU A 381 10.91 -15.09 25.45
CA GLU A 381 11.23 -16.33 24.76
C GLU A 381 9.94 -17.10 24.42
N GLU A 382 9.67 -17.29 23.12
CA GLU A 382 8.62 -18.19 22.62
C GLU A 382 9.24 -19.30 21.75
N ALA A 383 8.83 -20.55 21.97
CA ALA A 383 9.26 -21.64 21.11
C ALA A 383 8.51 -21.54 19.76
N ALA A 384 9.26 -21.34 18.68
CA ALA A 384 8.69 -21.29 17.34
C ALA A 384 8.06 -22.64 16.95
N VAL A 385 6.81 -22.63 16.47
CA VAL A 385 6.14 -23.84 15.97
C VAL A 385 6.58 -24.11 14.53
N ASN A 386 6.77 -23.06 13.74
CA ASN A 386 7.24 -23.13 12.36
C ASN A 386 7.97 -21.84 11.94
N TYR A 387 8.33 -21.77 10.66
CA TYR A 387 9.04 -20.64 10.06
C TYR A 387 8.31 -19.29 10.16
N VAL A 388 6.98 -19.28 10.34
CA VAL A 388 6.24 -18.03 10.55
C VAL A 388 6.63 -17.41 11.88
N ASP A 389 6.69 -18.21 12.94
CA ASP A 389 7.04 -17.75 14.28
C ASP A 389 8.50 -17.32 14.38
N GLU A 390 9.40 -18.03 13.70
CA GLU A 390 10.80 -17.63 13.57
C GLU A 390 10.90 -16.21 12.98
N LEU A 391 10.29 -15.99 11.81
CA LEU A 391 10.43 -14.73 11.07
C LEU A 391 9.65 -13.57 11.69
N VAL A 392 8.47 -13.84 12.28
CA VAL A 392 7.72 -12.84 13.05
C VAL A 392 8.48 -12.51 14.34
N GLY A 393 8.97 -13.51 15.07
CA GLY A 393 9.76 -13.35 16.28
C GLY A 393 11.02 -12.52 16.05
N ASP A 394 11.77 -12.80 14.99
CA ASP A 394 12.95 -12.04 14.58
C ASP A 394 12.64 -10.56 14.34
N LYS A 395 11.54 -10.29 13.62
CA LYS A 395 11.07 -8.92 13.36
C LYS A 395 10.70 -8.20 14.65
N LEU A 396 9.96 -8.86 15.55
CA LEU A 396 9.54 -8.28 16.82
C LEU A 396 10.71 -7.99 17.75
N ARG A 397 11.70 -8.90 17.83
CA ARG A 397 12.95 -8.67 18.58
C ARG A 397 13.73 -7.48 18.03
N THR A 398 13.81 -7.35 16.70
CA THR A 398 14.44 -6.21 16.03
C THR A 398 13.77 -4.89 16.40
N LEU A 399 12.44 -4.87 16.51
CA LEU A 399 11.65 -3.70 16.90
C LEU A 399 11.55 -3.46 18.41
N ARG A 400 12.16 -4.34 19.23
CA ARG A 400 12.03 -4.33 20.70
C ARG A 400 10.56 -4.43 21.16
N ILE A 401 9.81 -5.33 20.54
CA ILE A 401 8.40 -5.61 20.83
C ILE A 401 8.27 -7.04 21.33
N ASN A 402 7.59 -7.23 22.46
CA ASN A 402 7.20 -8.54 22.95
C ASN A 402 5.84 -8.95 22.37
N PRO A 403 5.69 -10.20 21.94
CA PRO A 403 4.40 -10.70 21.48
C PRO A 403 3.39 -10.79 22.62
N SER A 404 2.10 -10.67 22.29
CA SER A 404 1.00 -11.01 23.21
C SER A 404 0.98 -12.51 23.49
N PRO A 405 0.46 -12.95 24.64
CA PRO A 405 0.32 -14.37 24.93
C PRO A 405 -0.61 -15.06 23.91
N LEU A 406 -0.56 -16.40 23.86
CA LEU A 406 -1.52 -17.18 23.10
C LEU A 406 -2.94 -16.95 23.61
N CYS A 407 -3.92 -16.99 22.70
CA CYS A 407 -5.33 -16.90 23.04
C CYS A 407 -5.81 -18.16 23.77
N THR A 408 -6.93 -18.02 24.47
CA THR A 408 -7.65 -19.14 25.09
C THR A 408 -8.16 -20.14 24.06
N ASP A 409 -8.56 -21.32 24.51
CA ASP A 409 -9.09 -22.37 23.64
C ASP A 409 -10.44 -21.99 23.02
N GLU A 410 -11.27 -21.27 23.76
CA GLU A 410 -12.56 -20.75 23.28
C GLU A 410 -12.36 -19.69 22.18
N GLU A 411 -11.43 -18.75 22.39
CA GLU A 411 -11.04 -17.76 21.38
C GLU A 411 -10.46 -18.45 20.14
N PHE A 412 -9.53 -19.40 20.32
CA PHE A 412 -8.92 -20.15 19.23
C PHE A 412 -9.98 -20.86 18.39
N LEU A 413 -10.84 -21.67 19.03
CA LEU A 413 -11.83 -22.49 18.34
C LEU A 413 -12.82 -21.63 17.55
N ARG A 414 -13.27 -20.51 18.15
CA ARG A 414 -14.12 -19.54 17.47
C ARG A 414 -13.41 -18.98 16.26
N ARG A 415 -12.20 -18.45 16.44
CA ARG A 415 -11.43 -17.75 15.42
C ARG A 415 -11.18 -18.61 14.20
N VAL A 416 -10.61 -19.80 14.43
CA VAL A 416 -10.24 -20.74 13.38
C VAL A 416 -11.46 -21.30 12.65
N THR A 417 -12.57 -21.56 13.35
CA THR A 417 -13.79 -22.06 12.68
C THR A 417 -14.42 -20.98 11.79
N ILE A 418 -14.44 -19.72 12.25
CA ILE A 418 -14.95 -18.61 11.46
C ILE A 418 -14.06 -18.35 10.24
N ASP A 419 -12.74 -18.29 10.42
CA ASP A 419 -11.82 -17.94 9.33
C ASP A 419 -11.73 -19.01 8.25
N ILE A 420 -11.68 -20.28 8.65
CA ILE A 420 -11.54 -21.41 7.71
C ILE A 420 -12.89 -21.80 7.11
N ALA A 421 -13.93 -21.96 7.94
CA ALA A 421 -15.21 -22.54 7.50
C ALA A 421 -16.35 -21.52 7.32
N GLY A 422 -16.15 -20.25 7.71
CA GLY A 422 -17.15 -19.19 7.53
C GLY A 422 -18.40 -19.37 8.39
N ARG A 423 -18.29 -20.05 9.54
CA ARG A 423 -19.40 -20.38 10.45
C ARG A 423 -18.95 -20.35 11.92
N LEU A 424 -19.90 -20.39 12.85
CA LEU A 424 -19.61 -20.62 14.27
C LEU A 424 -19.30 -22.10 14.52
N PRO A 425 -18.48 -22.45 15.52
CA PRO A 425 -18.38 -23.83 15.97
C PRO A 425 -19.73 -24.32 16.50
N THR A 426 -20.06 -25.58 16.25
CA THR A 426 -21.28 -26.20 16.77
C THR A 426 -21.12 -26.48 18.27
N LEU A 427 -22.23 -26.68 18.98
CA LEU A 427 -22.17 -27.04 20.40
C LEU A 427 -21.43 -28.34 20.66
N GLU A 428 -21.53 -29.30 19.73
CA GLU A 428 -20.81 -30.57 19.78
C GLU A 428 -19.31 -30.35 19.60
N GLU A 429 -18.90 -29.49 18.66
CA GLU A 429 -17.50 -29.14 18.45
C GLU A 429 -16.92 -28.38 19.67
N ILE A 430 -17.68 -27.48 20.28
CA ILE A 430 -17.25 -26.77 21.50
C ILE A 430 -17.05 -27.75 22.66
N ALA A 431 -18.00 -28.66 22.88
CA ALA A 431 -17.90 -29.65 23.94
C ALA A 431 -16.71 -30.60 23.71
N ALA A 432 -16.58 -31.15 22.51
CA ALA A 432 -15.50 -32.08 22.17
C ALA A 432 -14.11 -31.43 22.31
N PHE A 433 -13.95 -30.19 21.85
CA PHE A 433 -12.68 -29.48 21.93
C PHE A 433 -12.30 -29.06 23.37
N GLY A 434 -13.29 -28.75 24.20
CA GLY A 434 -13.09 -28.41 25.61
C GLY A 434 -12.74 -29.62 26.48
N GLU A 435 -13.23 -30.81 26.12
CA GLU A 435 -12.91 -32.06 26.81
C GLU A 435 -11.59 -32.70 26.35
N ASP A 436 -11.09 -32.30 25.17
CA ASP A 436 -9.84 -32.79 24.63
C ASP A 436 -8.62 -32.18 25.35
N ALA A 437 -7.82 -33.04 25.97
CA ALA A 437 -6.58 -32.71 26.66
C ALA A 437 -5.33 -32.96 25.79
N SER A 438 -5.49 -33.36 24.53
CA SER A 438 -4.40 -33.61 23.61
C SER A 438 -3.57 -32.33 23.38
N PRO A 439 -2.23 -32.40 23.44
CA PRO A 439 -1.37 -31.27 23.10
C PRO A 439 -1.48 -30.86 21.62
N THR A 440 -2.01 -31.73 20.75
CA THR A 440 -2.16 -31.50 19.31
C THR A 440 -3.57 -31.10 18.89
N LYS A 441 -4.51 -30.96 19.83
CA LYS A 441 -5.93 -30.69 19.51
C LYS A 441 -6.17 -29.49 18.60
N ARG A 442 -5.34 -28.43 18.72
CA ARG A 442 -5.43 -27.23 17.86
C ARG A 442 -5.07 -27.55 16.40
N ALA A 443 -3.99 -28.31 16.19
CA ALA A 443 -3.56 -28.74 14.86
C ALA A 443 -4.58 -29.68 14.23
N GLU A 444 -5.07 -30.67 14.98
CA GLU A 444 -6.10 -31.61 14.52
C GLU A 444 -7.40 -30.91 14.17
N ARG A 445 -7.77 -29.87 14.93
CA ARG A 445 -8.94 -29.05 14.63
C ARG A 445 -8.77 -28.22 13.36
N ILE A 446 -7.57 -27.68 13.10
CA ILE A 446 -7.24 -26.98 11.85
C ILE A 446 -7.40 -27.95 10.67
N ASP A 447 -6.81 -29.14 10.74
CA ASP A 447 -6.89 -30.14 9.68
C ASP A 447 -8.34 -30.54 9.38
N ALA A 448 -9.14 -30.80 10.42
CA ALA A 448 -10.55 -31.11 10.26
C ALA A 448 -11.35 -29.96 9.62
N LEU A 449 -11.02 -28.70 9.93
CA LEU A 449 -11.69 -27.53 9.35
C LEU A 449 -11.26 -27.27 7.91
N LEU A 450 -10.02 -27.61 7.54
CA LEU A 450 -9.61 -27.56 6.15
C LEU A 450 -10.50 -28.49 5.32
N ASP A 451 -10.77 -29.71 5.77
CA ASP A 451 -11.66 -30.64 5.05
C ASP A 451 -13.15 -30.26 5.11
N ASP A 452 -13.55 -29.26 5.90
CA ASP A 452 -14.93 -28.77 5.97
C ASP A 452 -15.36 -28.17 4.61
N PRO A 453 -16.56 -28.49 4.08
CA PRO A 453 -17.08 -27.88 2.86
C PRO A 453 -17.15 -26.34 2.90
N GLY A 454 -17.16 -25.75 4.10
CA GLY A 454 -17.07 -24.32 4.36
C GLY A 454 -15.78 -23.70 3.86
N PHE A 455 -14.65 -24.42 3.91
CA PHE A 455 -13.39 -23.97 3.33
C PHE A 455 -13.54 -23.63 1.85
N ALA A 456 -14.11 -24.56 1.07
CA ALA A 456 -14.34 -24.37 -0.35
C ALA A 456 -15.33 -23.24 -0.64
N ARG A 457 -16.35 -23.04 0.21
CA ARG A 457 -17.30 -21.92 0.05
C ARG A 457 -16.64 -20.57 0.29
N VAL A 458 -15.87 -20.43 1.37
CA VAL A 458 -15.18 -19.17 1.73
C VAL A 458 -14.15 -18.82 0.65
N TRP A 459 -13.28 -19.76 0.29
CA TRP A 459 -12.26 -19.51 -0.73
C TRP A 459 -12.83 -19.38 -2.14
N GLY A 460 -13.88 -20.12 -2.48
CA GLY A 460 -14.63 -19.93 -3.72
C GLY A 460 -15.23 -18.52 -3.82
N LEU A 461 -15.78 -17.99 -2.73
CA LEU A 461 -16.26 -16.60 -2.66
C LEU A 461 -15.11 -15.61 -2.85
N LYS A 462 -13.97 -15.79 -2.19
CA LYS A 462 -12.80 -14.89 -2.30
C LYS A 462 -12.25 -14.85 -3.72
N TRP A 463 -12.10 -15.99 -4.37
CA TRP A 463 -11.72 -16.04 -5.77
C TRP A 463 -12.80 -15.46 -6.69
N ALA A 464 -14.08 -15.66 -6.39
CA ALA A 464 -15.16 -15.06 -7.14
C ALA A 464 -15.15 -13.51 -7.08
N GLU A 465 -14.74 -12.92 -5.95
CA GLU A 465 -14.52 -11.47 -5.80
C GLU A 465 -13.40 -10.99 -6.72
N LEU A 466 -12.22 -11.61 -6.63
CA LEU A 466 -11.05 -11.26 -7.45
C LEU A 466 -11.29 -11.46 -8.95
N LEU A 467 -12.08 -12.47 -9.32
CA LEU A 467 -12.36 -12.84 -10.71
C LEU A 467 -13.67 -12.24 -11.24
N LEU A 468 -14.24 -11.27 -10.52
CA LEU A 468 -15.35 -10.44 -10.97
C LEU A 468 -16.63 -11.23 -11.28
N VAL A 469 -16.89 -12.33 -10.58
CA VAL A 469 -18.00 -13.24 -10.89
C VAL A 469 -19.35 -12.59 -10.58
N ARG A 470 -20.01 -12.06 -11.62
CA ARG A 470 -21.29 -11.36 -11.53
C ARG A 470 -22.06 -11.43 -12.83
N THR A 471 -23.38 -11.22 -12.76
CA THR A 471 -24.16 -10.91 -13.97
C THR A 471 -23.85 -9.50 -14.45
N GLU A 472 -23.92 -9.28 -15.76
CA GLU A 472 -23.68 -7.99 -16.39
C GLU A 472 -24.71 -7.75 -17.49
N VAL A 473 -25.46 -6.65 -17.38
CA VAL A 473 -26.60 -6.35 -18.27
C VAL A 473 -26.10 -6.33 -19.72
N ASN A 474 -26.79 -7.09 -20.58
CA ASN A 474 -26.45 -7.25 -22.01
C ASN A 474 -25.03 -7.79 -22.27
N ARG A 475 -24.40 -8.46 -21.28
CA ARG A 475 -23.02 -8.98 -21.41
C ARG A 475 -22.84 -10.37 -20.84
N VAL A 476 -23.22 -10.60 -19.58
CA VAL A 476 -23.06 -11.87 -18.86
C VAL A 476 -24.37 -12.26 -18.21
N GLU A 477 -24.97 -13.34 -18.71
CA GLU A 477 -26.23 -13.88 -18.23
C GLU A 477 -26.04 -14.78 -17.01
N TYR A 478 -27.11 -15.10 -16.30
CA TYR A 478 -27.02 -15.85 -15.03
C TYR A 478 -26.41 -17.25 -15.20
N LYS A 479 -26.80 -18.01 -16.24
CA LYS A 479 -26.32 -19.38 -16.48
C LYS A 479 -24.79 -19.48 -16.62
N PRO A 480 -24.13 -18.78 -17.56
CA PRO A 480 -22.67 -18.88 -17.72
C PRO A 480 -21.91 -18.38 -16.48
N MET A 481 -22.38 -17.29 -15.84
CA MET A 481 -21.83 -16.82 -14.57
C MET A 481 -21.93 -17.88 -13.47
N PHE A 482 -23.08 -18.54 -13.32
CA PHE A 482 -23.28 -19.58 -12.32
C PHE A 482 -22.35 -20.78 -12.54
N LEU A 483 -22.18 -21.21 -13.80
CA LEU A 483 -21.23 -22.27 -14.14
C LEU A 483 -19.79 -21.87 -13.77
N TYR A 484 -19.42 -20.61 -13.98
CA TYR A 484 -18.11 -20.10 -13.59
C TYR A 484 -17.92 -20.07 -12.07
N SER A 485 -18.90 -19.55 -11.32
CA SER A 485 -18.88 -19.58 -9.85
C SER A 485 -18.79 -20.99 -9.30
N ARG A 486 -19.53 -21.94 -9.90
CA ARG A 486 -19.53 -23.34 -9.51
C ARG A 486 -18.18 -23.99 -9.78
N TRP A 487 -17.60 -23.75 -10.95
CA TRP A 487 -16.28 -24.26 -11.33
C TRP A 487 -15.21 -23.84 -10.31
N LEU A 488 -15.19 -22.56 -9.89
CA LEU A 488 -14.25 -22.06 -8.89
C LEU A 488 -14.36 -22.83 -7.56
N THR A 489 -15.57 -22.95 -7.02
CA THR A 489 -15.80 -23.68 -5.77
C THR A 489 -15.40 -25.15 -5.90
N GLU A 490 -15.65 -25.78 -7.04
CA GLU A 490 -15.25 -27.17 -7.33
C GLU A 490 -13.71 -27.32 -7.40
N GLN A 491 -12.99 -26.36 -8.00
CA GLN A 491 -11.52 -26.40 -8.04
C GLN A 491 -10.93 -26.38 -6.62
N ILE A 492 -11.40 -25.45 -5.77
CA ILE A 492 -10.95 -25.36 -4.38
C ILE A 492 -11.34 -26.61 -3.58
N ALA A 493 -12.58 -27.08 -3.73
CA ALA A 493 -13.05 -28.27 -3.02
C ALA A 493 -12.20 -29.50 -3.35
N SER A 494 -11.80 -29.66 -4.61
CA SER A 494 -10.95 -30.77 -5.07
C SER A 494 -9.49 -30.69 -4.61
N GLY A 495 -9.07 -29.59 -3.97
CA GLY A 495 -7.68 -29.37 -3.59
C GLY A 495 -6.76 -29.16 -4.80
N ARG A 496 -7.29 -28.60 -5.90
CA ARG A 496 -6.49 -28.38 -7.10
C ARG A 496 -5.41 -27.31 -6.83
N PRO A 497 -4.15 -27.52 -7.27
CA PRO A 497 -3.10 -26.51 -7.23
C PRO A 497 -3.52 -25.16 -7.82
N LEU A 498 -3.18 -24.07 -7.14
CA LEU A 498 -3.61 -22.72 -7.53
C LEU A 498 -3.00 -22.28 -8.87
N ASP A 499 -1.76 -22.65 -9.16
CA ASP A 499 -1.10 -22.39 -10.45
C ASP A 499 -1.89 -22.96 -11.62
N GLN A 500 -2.41 -24.18 -11.50
CA GLN A 500 -3.21 -24.83 -12.53
C GLN A 500 -4.56 -24.15 -12.71
N MET A 501 -5.23 -23.78 -11.60
CA MET A 501 -6.48 -23.03 -11.66
C MET A 501 -6.28 -21.67 -12.37
N VAL A 502 -5.21 -20.95 -12.04
CA VAL A 502 -4.88 -19.65 -12.65
C VAL A 502 -4.51 -19.80 -14.12
N ARG A 503 -3.72 -20.83 -14.48
CA ARG A 503 -3.39 -21.15 -15.86
C ARG A 503 -4.65 -21.42 -16.69
N ASP A 504 -5.60 -22.19 -16.15
CA ASP A 504 -6.87 -22.49 -16.81
C ASP A 504 -7.70 -21.22 -17.06
N VAL A 505 -7.68 -20.24 -16.13
CA VAL A 505 -8.36 -18.95 -16.30
C VAL A 505 -7.69 -18.10 -17.40
N LEU A 506 -6.36 -17.97 -17.37
CA LEU A 506 -5.63 -17.11 -18.29
C LEU A 506 -5.56 -17.68 -19.71
N ALA A 507 -5.41 -19.00 -19.86
CA ALA A 507 -5.35 -19.65 -21.17
C ALA A 507 -6.74 -19.98 -21.74
N ALA A 508 -7.83 -19.69 -21.01
CA ALA A 508 -9.19 -20.14 -21.32
C ALA A 508 -9.63 -19.83 -22.76
N SER A 509 -10.03 -20.86 -23.50
CA SER A 509 -10.63 -20.75 -24.84
C SER A 509 -11.74 -21.78 -25.01
N GLY A 510 -12.81 -21.43 -25.72
CA GLY A 510 -13.98 -22.29 -25.87
C GLY A 510 -15.29 -21.58 -25.48
N SER A 511 -16.33 -22.39 -25.26
CA SER A 511 -17.66 -21.93 -24.84
C SER A 511 -17.66 -21.49 -23.37
N THR A 512 -18.43 -20.46 -23.04
CA THR A 512 -18.67 -20.02 -21.66
C THR A 512 -19.55 -20.95 -20.85
N PHE A 513 -20.12 -21.99 -21.48
CA PHE A 513 -20.80 -23.09 -20.80
C PHE A 513 -19.86 -24.27 -20.54
N ASP A 514 -19.18 -24.75 -21.60
CA ASP A 514 -18.35 -25.96 -21.52
C ASP A 514 -16.96 -25.68 -20.93
N THR A 515 -16.47 -24.45 -21.05
CA THR A 515 -15.21 -23.98 -20.48
C THR A 515 -15.48 -22.75 -19.61
N PRO A 516 -16.06 -22.93 -18.40
CA PRO A 516 -16.49 -21.82 -17.54
C PRO A 516 -15.45 -20.71 -17.29
N PRO A 517 -14.13 -20.97 -17.18
CA PRO A 517 -13.12 -19.93 -17.01
C PRO A 517 -13.10 -18.85 -18.12
N THR A 518 -13.60 -19.16 -19.32
CA THR A 518 -13.72 -18.18 -20.41
C THR A 518 -14.62 -16.99 -20.06
N ASN A 519 -15.47 -17.12 -19.04
CA ASN A 519 -16.29 -16.01 -18.51
C ASN A 519 -15.42 -14.83 -18.02
N PHE A 520 -14.19 -15.05 -17.57
CA PHE A 520 -13.24 -13.98 -17.23
C PHE A 520 -13.10 -12.97 -18.37
N TYR A 521 -13.01 -13.46 -19.61
CA TYR A 521 -12.92 -12.64 -20.82
C TYR A 521 -14.29 -12.16 -21.36
N GLN A 522 -15.40 -12.68 -20.83
CA GLN A 522 -16.74 -12.20 -21.16
C GLN A 522 -17.14 -11.01 -20.28
N ILE A 523 -16.78 -11.06 -18.99
CA ILE A 523 -17.08 -10.03 -17.97
C ILE A 523 -16.38 -8.71 -18.32
N GLU A 524 -15.06 -8.74 -18.51
CA GLU A 524 -14.28 -7.60 -18.99
C GLU A 524 -13.86 -7.80 -20.45
N ARG A 525 -14.17 -6.80 -21.29
CA ARG A 525 -13.94 -6.84 -22.74
C ARG A 525 -12.88 -5.84 -23.19
N ASP A 526 -12.56 -4.85 -22.36
CA ASP A 526 -11.50 -3.89 -22.63
C ASP A 526 -10.13 -4.53 -22.36
N GLN A 527 -9.29 -4.62 -23.38
CA GLN A 527 -7.97 -5.25 -23.29
C GLN A 527 -7.05 -4.60 -22.25
N LYS A 528 -7.17 -3.29 -22.05
CA LYS A 528 -6.35 -2.55 -21.08
C LYS A 528 -6.78 -2.92 -19.66
N LYS A 529 -8.09 -2.95 -19.42
CA LYS A 529 -8.63 -3.38 -18.12
C LYS A 529 -8.34 -4.85 -17.83
N ILE A 530 -8.36 -5.72 -18.83
CA ILE A 530 -7.95 -7.13 -18.64
C ILE A 530 -6.49 -7.18 -18.17
N ALA A 531 -5.60 -6.43 -18.84
CA ALA A 531 -4.19 -6.38 -18.46
C ALA A 531 -4.00 -5.86 -17.02
N GLU A 532 -4.67 -4.76 -16.67
CA GLU A 532 -4.69 -4.21 -15.31
C GLU A 532 -5.19 -5.22 -14.28
N ASN A 533 -6.31 -5.90 -14.57
CA ASN A 533 -6.90 -6.89 -13.68
C ASN A 533 -5.98 -8.10 -13.48
N VAL A 534 -5.30 -8.57 -14.53
CA VAL A 534 -4.36 -9.70 -14.44
C VAL A 534 -3.14 -9.31 -13.59
N ALA A 535 -2.55 -8.14 -13.86
CA ALA A 535 -1.41 -7.64 -13.09
C ALA A 535 -1.78 -7.45 -11.60
N GLN A 536 -2.92 -6.83 -11.34
CA GLN A 536 -3.36 -6.56 -9.96
C GLN A 536 -3.74 -7.86 -9.23
N THR A 537 -4.50 -8.76 -9.87
CA THR A 537 -5.02 -9.98 -9.22
C THR A 537 -3.93 -11.02 -8.97
N PHE A 538 -3.07 -11.27 -9.94
CA PHE A 538 -2.13 -12.40 -9.88
C PHE A 538 -0.71 -11.98 -9.51
N LEU A 539 -0.32 -10.73 -9.78
CA LEU A 539 1.04 -10.24 -9.50
C LEU A 539 1.07 -9.20 -8.36
N GLY A 540 -0.11 -8.70 -7.94
CA GLY A 540 -0.21 -7.63 -6.94
C GLY A 540 0.35 -6.30 -7.42
N ILE A 541 0.34 -6.07 -8.74
CA ILE A 541 0.90 -4.88 -9.38
C ILE A 541 -0.22 -3.97 -9.87
N ARG A 542 -0.20 -2.70 -9.47
CA ARG A 542 -1.14 -1.67 -9.94
C ARG A 542 -0.53 -0.84 -11.06
N MET A 543 -0.83 -1.21 -12.30
CA MET A 543 -0.25 -0.56 -13.48
C MET A 543 -1.10 0.57 -14.07
N GLN A 544 -2.25 0.92 -13.49
CA GLN A 544 -3.20 1.87 -14.08
C GLN A 544 -2.59 3.26 -14.31
N CYS A 545 -1.72 3.73 -13.41
CA CYS A 545 -1.02 5.00 -13.60
C CYS A 545 -0.10 4.97 -14.82
N ALA A 546 0.50 3.80 -15.14
CA ALA A 546 1.35 3.58 -16.30
C ALA A 546 0.60 3.70 -17.65
N GLN A 547 -0.74 3.79 -17.64
CA GLN A 547 -1.53 3.93 -18.87
C GLN A 547 -1.29 5.25 -19.61
N CYS A 548 -1.01 6.32 -18.85
CA CYS A 548 -0.96 7.70 -19.35
C CYS A 548 0.40 8.39 -19.18
N HIS A 549 1.22 7.95 -18.24
CA HIS A 549 2.58 8.40 -17.93
C HIS A 549 3.32 7.28 -17.20
N ASN A 550 4.65 7.30 -17.06
CA ASN A 550 5.34 6.29 -16.24
C ASN A 550 4.82 6.30 -14.79
N HIS A 551 4.78 5.14 -14.15
CA HIS A 551 4.23 5.03 -12.80
C HIS A 551 5.04 5.91 -11.82
N PRO A 552 4.39 6.77 -11.03
CA PRO A 552 5.09 7.81 -10.28
C PRO A 552 5.79 7.32 -9.01
N PHE A 553 5.40 6.12 -8.55
CA PHE A 553 5.85 5.49 -7.29
C PHE A 553 6.34 4.05 -7.49
N ASP A 554 6.56 3.64 -8.74
CA ASP A 554 6.94 2.28 -9.11
C ASP A 554 7.70 2.32 -10.44
N ARG A 555 8.39 1.24 -10.81
CA ARG A 555 9.27 1.17 -11.98
C ARG A 555 8.54 1.03 -13.33
N TRP A 556 7.22 0.84 -13.33
CA TRP A 556 6.48 0.50 -14.55
C TRP A 556 6.37 1.69 -15.50
N THR A 557 6.85 1.50 -16.73
CA THR A 557 6.76 2.52 -17.78
C THR A 557 5.46 2.40 -18.58
N MET A 558 5.13 3.44 -19.35
CA MET A 558 4.07 3.35 -20.36
C MET A 558 4.33 2.22 -21.36
N ASP A 559 5.59 2.03 -21.75
CA ASP A 559 5.96 0.96 -22.68
C ASP A 559 5.68 -0.42 -22.08
N ASP A 560 6.01 -0.65 -20.81
CA ASP A 560 5.67 -1.89 -20.13
C ASP A 560 4.15 -2.09 -20.08
N TYR A 561 3.38 -1.02 -19.80
CA TYR A 561 1.92 -1.10 -19.77
C TYR A 561 1.32 -1.56 -21.10
N TYR A 562 1.71 -0.92 -22.21
CA TYR A 562 1.14 -1.24 -23.52
C TYR A 562 1.71 -2.54 -24.11
N SER A 563 2.92 -2.94 -23.72
CA SER A 563 3.52 -4.24 -24.06
C SER A 563 2.83 -5.38 -23.32
N PHE A 564 2.55 -5.23 -22.03
CA PHE A 564 1.78 -6.21 -21.28
C PHE A 564 0.33 -6.31 -21.79
N THR A 565 -0.29 -5.17 -22.16
CA THR A 565 -1.60 -5.14 -22.83
C THR A 565 -1.60 -5.94 -24.15
N ALA A 566 -0.46 -6.04 -24.84
CA ALA A 566 -0.36 -6.73 -26.13
C ALA A 566 -0.67 -8.23 -26.02
N PHE A 567 -0.53 -8.86 -24.83
CA PHE A 567 -0.95 -10.25 -24.60
C PHE A 567 -2.46 -10.48 -24.81
N PHE A 568 -3.28 -9.46 -24.60
CA PHE A 568 -4.75 -9.55 -24.65
C PHE A 568 -5.35 -9.01 -25.95
N SER A 569 -4.52 -8.51 -26.86
CA SER A 569 -4.95 -7.87 -28.12
C SER A 569 -5.57 -8.84 -29.14
N GLN A 570 -5.33 -10.15 -29.00
CA GLN A 570 -5.78 -11.18 -29.95
C GLN A 570 -7.06 -11.90 -29.52
N ILE A 571 -7.72 -11.50 -28.43
CA ILE A 571 -8.94 -12.16 -27.94
C ILE A 571 -10.10 -11.97 -28.92
N GLY A 572 -10.62 -13.07 -29.44
CA GLY A 572 -11.83 -13.16 -30.26
C GLY A 572 -13.03 -13.57 -29.42
N ARG A 573 -14.20 -13.03 -29.76
CA ARG A 573 -15.48 -13.34 -29.10
C ARG A 573 -16.56 -13.52 -30.16
N LYS A 574 -17.33 -14.60 -30.07
CA LYS A 574 -18.46 -14.90 -30.97
C LYS A 574 -19.65 -15.39 -30.14
N ALA A 575 -20.87 -14.96 -30.47
CA ALA A 575 -22.07 -15.50 -29.83
C ALA A 575 -22.29 -16.97 -30.22
N GLY A 576 -22.76 -17.77 -29.26
CA GLY A 576 -23.19 -19.16 -29.49
C GLY A 576 -24.59 -19.25 -30.10
N GLU A 577 -25.10 -20.48 -30.21
CA GLU A 577 -26.49 -20.71 -30.64
C GLU A 577 -27.50 -20.32 -29.54
N ASP A 578 -27.17 -20.59 -28.29
CA ASP A 578 -27.89 -20.04 -27.14
C ASP A 578 -27.47 -18.58 -26.94
N TYR A 579 -28.43 -17.66 -26.84
CA TYR A 579 -28.17 -16.22 -26.72
C TYR A 579 -27.34 -15.84 -25.47
N ARG A 580 -27.28 -16.73 -24.47
CA ARG A 580 -26.51 -16.55 -23.24
C ARG A 580 -25.07 -17.05 -23.36
N GLU A 581 -24.75 -17.79 -24.43
CA GLU A 581 -23.45 -18.44 -24.63
C GLU A 581 -22.53 -17.58 -25.51
N TRP A 582 -21.25 -17.55 -25.16
CA TRP A 582 -20.20 -16.93 -25.96
C TRP A 582 -19.01 -17.87 -26.12
N TYR A 583 -18.35 -17.78 -27.27
CA TYR A 583 -17.11 -18.47 -27.57
C TYR A 583 -15.95 -17.48 -27.50
N VAL A 584 -14.94 -17.79 -26.68
CA VAL A 584 -13.67 -17.07 -26.59
C VAL A 584 -12.61 -17.84 -27.37
N SER A 585 -11.83 -17.14 -28.18
CA SER A 585 -10.79 -17.76 -29.03
C SER A 585 -9.58 -16.84 -29.21
N ASN A 586 -8.46 -17.40 -29.65
CA ASN A 586 -7.38 -16.62 -30.21
C ASN A 586 -7.67 -16.30 -31.68
N ARG A 587 -7.65 -15.00 -32.06
CA ARG A 587 -7.80 -14.58 -33.46
C ARG A 587 -6.52 -14.75 -34.28
N GLY A 588 -5.36 -14.89 -33.63
CA GLY A 588 -4.04 -14.92 -34.28
C GLY A 588 -3.60 -13.58 -34.86
N ALA A 589 -4.38 -12.51 -34.68
CA ALA A 589 -4.09 -11.16 -35.16
C ALA A 589 -4.68 -10.10 -34.21
N GLY A 590 -3.99 -8.97 -34.10
CA GLY A 590 -4.31 -7.86 -33.20
C GLY A 590 -3.05 -7.32 -32.54
N GLU A 591 -2.97 -5.99 -32.39
CA GLU A 591 -1.81 -5.32 -31.78
C GLU A 591 -2.26 -4.25 -30.78
N SER A 592 -1.43 -4.04 -29.76
CA SER A 592 -1.54 -2.90 -28.85
C SER A 592 -0.68 -1.77 -29.41
N LYS A 593 -1.23 -0.55 -29.50
CA LYS A 593 -0.49 0.62 -29.98
C LYS A 593 -0.11 1.54 -28.83
N HIS A 594 1.12 2.03 -28.85
CA HIS A 594 1.53 3.09 -27.93
C HIS A 594 0.76 4.38 -28.25
N PRO A 595 0.18 5.07 -27.25
CA PRO A 595 -0.63 6.27 -27.49
C PRO A 595 0.22 7.45 -27.98
N VAL A 596 1.53 7.44 -27.66
CA VAL A 596 2.51 8.40 -28.20
C VAL A 596 3.19 7.76 -29.41
N GLY A 597 3.13 8.41 -30.58
CA GLY A 597 3.78 7.93 -31.81
C GLY A 597 3.08 6.77 -32.54
N GLY A 598 2.13 6.06 -31.92
CA GLY A 598 1.29 5.07 -32.59
C GLY A 598 1.98 3.75 -32.99
N ARG A 599 3.20 3.50 -32.48
CA ARG A 599 3.96 2.26 -32.72
C ARG A 599 3.24 1.04 -32.15
N ASN A 600 3.39 -0.11 -32.82
CA ASN A 600 2.90 -1.38 -32.29
C ASN A 600 3.83 -1.84 -31.17
N MET A 601 3.25 -2.23 -30.03
CA MET A 601 3.96 -2.74 -28.87
C MET A 601 3.97 -4.27 -28.92
N LYS A 602 5.17 -4.85 -28.78
CA LYS A 602 5.33 -6.29 -28.69
C LYS A 602 4.91 -6.79 -27.30
N PRO A 603 4.41 -8.02 -27.16
CA PRO A 603 4.22 -8.63 -25.84
C PRO A 603 5.54 -8.68 -25.07
N LYS A 604 5.51 -8.24 -23.81
CA LYS A 604 6.66 -8.25 -22.89
C LYS A 604 6.17 -8.55 -21.48
N PHE A 605 6.84 -9.46 -20.78
CA PHE A 605 6.53 -9.74 -19.38
C PHE A 605 6.86 -8.53 -18.49
N LEU A 606 6.08 -8.32 -17.43
CA LEU A 606 6.35 -7.21 -16.50
C LEU A 606 7.67 -7.46 -15.77
N GLY A 607 8.65 -6.58 -16.01
CA GLY A 607 10.00 -6.72 -15.44
C GLY A 607 10.79 -7.90 -16.01
N GLY A 608 10.36 -8.45 -17.16
CA GLY A 608 11.00 -9.58 -17.82
C GLY A 608 11.25 -9.32 -19.31
N GLU A 609 11.52 -10.41 -20.04
CA GLU A 609 11.88 -10.38 -21.46
C GLU A 609 10.67 -10.25 -22.42
N GLU A 610 10.97 -10.05 -23.71
CA GLU A 610 10.01 -10.15 -24.82
C GLU A 610 9.92 -11.62 -25.27
N PRO A 611 8.87 -12.40 -24.88
CA PRO A 611 8.78 -13.81 -25.26
C PRO A 611 8.47 -14.00 -26.75
N ASP A 612 8.89 -15.14 -27.32
CA ASP A 612 8.42 -15.56 -28.64
C ASP A 612 6.95 -16.00 -28.57
N THR A 613 6.09 -15.22 -29.21
CA THR A 613 4.64 -15.47 -29.29
C THR A 613 4.19 -15.88 -30.68
N LYS A 614 5.12 -16.10 -31.61
CA LYS A 614 4.79 -16.37 -33.02
C LYS A 614 4.04 -17.70 -33.17
N GLY A 615 2.83 -17.63 -33.73
CA GLY A 615 1.99 -18.81 -33.96
C GLY A 615 1.35 -19.39 -32.70
N GLN A 616 1.50 -18.74 -31.54
CA GLN A 616 0.98 -19.21 -30.25
C GLN A 616 -0.17 -18.32 -29.77
N ASP A 617 -0.98 -18.81 -28.83
CA ASP A 617 -1.87 -17.93 -28.07
C ASP A 617 -1.03 -17.13 -27.06
N ARG A 618 -0.96 -15.81 -27.27
CA ARG A 618 -0.25 -14.89 -26.39
C ARG A 618 -0.68 -15.05 -24.93
N ARG A 619 -1.95 -15.39 -24.66
CA ARG A 619 -2.44 -15.59 -23.29
C ARG A 619 -1.93 -16.87 -22.65
N ALA A 620 -1.73 -17.93 -23.42
CA ALA A 620 -1.13 -19.17 -22.91
C ALA A 620 0.34 -18.93 -22.53
N VAL A 621 1.10 -18.26 -23.39
CA VAL A 621 2.49 -17.85 -23.08
C VAL A 621 2.54 -16.99 -21.82
N LEU A 622 1.60 -16.06 -21.65
CA LEU A 622 1.50 -15.27 -20.43
C LEU A 622 1.12 -16.12 -19.21
N ALA A 623 0.16 -17.03 -19.34
CA ALA A 623 -0.28 -17.90 -18.25
C ALA A 623 0.89 -18.74 -17.71
N ASP A 624 1.70 -19.29 -18.61
CA ASP A 624 2.86 -20.09 -18.28
C ASP A 624 3.91 -19.29 -17.50
N TRP A 625 4.13 -18.03 -17.86
CA TRP A 625 5.02 -17.12 -17.13
C TRP A 625 4.44 -16.65 -15.80
N VAL A 626 3.13 -16.34 -15.73
CA VAL A 626 2.49 -15.87 -14.48
C VAL A 626 2.66 -16.92 -13.40
N VAL A 627 2.42 -18.20 -13.72
CA VAL A 627 2.41 -19.26 -12.71
C VAL A 627 3.74 -20.02 -12.60
N SER A 628 4.80 -19.52 -13.24
CA SER A 628 6.12 -20.14 -13.18
C SER A 628 6.74 -19.97 -11.77
N PRO A 629 7.45 -20.99 -11.24
CA PRO A 629 8.20 -20.89 -10.00
C PRO A 629 9.26 -19.78 -9.98
N GLU A 630 9.75 -19.40 -11.16
CA GLU A 630 10.74 -18.33 -11.36
C GLU A 630 10.08 -16.93 -11.39
N ASN A 631 8.75 -16.84 -11.41
CA ASN A 631 8.04 -15.56 -11.36
C ASN A 631 8.12 -14.97 -9.93
N PRO A 632 8.75 -13.79 -9.75
CA PRO A 632 8.96 -13.23 -8.41
C PRO A 632 7.70 -12.60 -7.80
N TYR A 633 6.58 -12.52 -8.54
CA TYR A 633 5.39 -11.82 -8.07
C TYR A 633 4.25 -12.77 -7.70
N PHE A 634 4.02 -13.83 -8.49
CA PHE A 634 2.81 -14.64 -8.35
C PHE A 634 2.69 -15.33 -6.99
N ALA A 635 3.65 -16.18 -6.62
CA ALA A 635 3.56 -16.92 -5.37
C ALA A 635 3.56 -16.00 -4.13
N PRO A 636 4.45 -14.99 -4.01
CA PRO A 636 4.40 -14.06 -2.88
C PRO A 636 3.10 -13.23 -2.83
N SER A 637 2.59 -12.78 -3.97
CA SER A 637 1.35 -11.99 -4.03
C SER A 637 0.13 -12.82 -3.63
N VAL A 638 0.04 -14.08 -4.08
CA VAL A 638 -1.02 -15.00 -3.65
C VAL A 638 -0.89 -15.29 -2.15
N ALA A 639 0.31 -15.60 -1.67
CA ALA A 639 0.53 -15.92 -0.27
C ALA A 639 0.22 -14.74 0.66
N ASN A 640 0.53 -13.49 0.25
CA ASN A 640 0.16 -12.28 1.00
C ASN A 640 -1.36 -12.09 1.13
N ARG A 641 -2.14 -12.45 0.10
CA ARG A 641 -3.61 -12.46 0.19
C ARG A 641 -4.12 -13.54 1.14
N VAL A 642 -3.47 -14.71 1.12
CA VAL A 642 -3.80 -15.78 2.06
C VAL A 642 -3.53 -15.34 3.49
N TRP A 643 -2.37 -14.75 3.75
CA TRP A 643 -2.03 -14.14 5.03
C TRP A 643 -3.09 -13.13 5.49
N ALA A 644 -3.45 -12.17 4.62
CA ALA A 644 -4.42 -11.14 4.94
C ALA A 644 -5.82 -11.68 5.30
N GLN A 645 -6.21 -12.84 4.77
CA GLN A 645 -7.47 -13.48 5.15
C GLN A 645 -7.52 -13.88 6.64
N PHE A 646 -6.38 -14.17 7.27
CA PHE A 646 -6.29 -14.59 8.68
C PHE A 646 -5.89 -13.46 9.62
N PHE A 647 -5.14 -12.47 9.13
CA PHE A 647 -4.68 -11.32 9.94
C PHE A 647 -5.49 -10.04 9.71
N GLY A 648 -6.33 -9.99 8.67
CA GLY A 648 -7.09 -8.79 8.28
C GLY A 648 -6.26 -7.70 7.62
N GLN A 649 -4.97 -7.96 7.43
CA GLN A 649 -3.97 -7.07 6.86
C GLN A 649 -2.89 -7.92 6.20
N GLY A 650 -2.41 -7.52 5.03
CA GLY A 650 -1.26 -8.16 4.39
C GLY A 650 0.07 -7.80 5.07
N ILE A 651 1.11 -8.58 4.77
CA ILE A 651 2.50 -8.18 5.03
C ILE A 651 2.86 -6.99 4.13
N VAL A 652 2.33 -6.97 2.91
CA VAL A 652 2.16 -5.74 2.12
C VAL A 652 0.69 -5.35 2.20
N GLU A 653 0.40 -4.12 2.63
CA GLU A 653 -0.95 -3.56 2.69
C GLU A 653 -1.00 -2.24 1.90
N PRO A 654 -1.93 -2.06 0.94
CA PRO A 654 -2.91 -3.03 0.44
C PRO A 654 -2.29 -4.29 -0.20
N VAL A 655 -2.99 -5.42 -0.06
CA VAL A 655 -2.51 -6.76 -0.50
C VAL A 655 -2.19 -6.89 -2.00
N ASP A 656 -2.73 -5.98 -2.80
CA ASP A 656 -2.64 -5.93 -4.26
C ASP A 656 -1.87 -4.69 -4.75
N ASP A 657 -0.98 -4.14 -3.92
CA ASP A 657 -0.19 -2.94 -4.18
C ASP A 657 1.29 -3.11 -3.78
N ILE A 658 1.92 -4.14 -4.33
CA ILE A 658 3.31 -4.52 -4.09
C ILE A 658 4.21 -3.68 -5.01
N ARG A 659 4.97 -2.76 -4.41
CA ARG A 659 5.88 -1.86 -5.12
C ARG A 659 7.04 -1.43 -4.23
N VAL A 660 8.09 -0.88 -4.83
CA VAL A 660 9.30 -0.42 -4.09
C VAL A 660 8.96 0.60 -3.00
N SER A 661 7.98 1.48 -3.25
CA SER A 661 7.53 2.49 -2.28
C SER A 661 6.43 2.00 -1.32
N ASN A 662 6.08 0.72 -1.37
CA ASN A 662 5.21 0.03 -0.41
C ASN A 662 5.77 -1.38 -0.13
N PRO A 663 6.97 -1.46 0.48
CA PRO A 663 7.62 -2.74 0.71
C PRO A 663 6.90 -3.54 1.83
N PRO A 664 7.14 -4.86 1.92
CA PRO A 664 6.56 -5.69 2.97
C PRO A 664 7.04 -5.25 4.37
N SER A 665 6.14 -5.30 5.38
CA SER A 665 6.51 -5.05 6.79
C SER A 665 7.50 -6.09 7.32
N ASN A 666 7.46 -7.31 6.77
CA ASN A 666 8.43 -8.38 7.01
C ASN A 666 8.85 -9.03 5.67
N PRO A 667 9.89 -8.52 5.00
CA PRO A 667 10.32 -9.02 3.70
C PRO A 667 10.69 -10.51 3.72
N ALA A 668 11.40 -10.96 4.76
CA ALA A 668 11.80 -12.35 4.89
C ALA A 668 10.58 -13.30 5.01
N LEU A 669 9.56 -12.91 5.77
CA LEU A 669 8.30 -13.67 5.85
C LEU A 669 7.54 -13.66 4.53
N PHE A 670 7.45 -12.50 3.88
CA PHE A 670 6.77 -12.35 2.58
C PHE A 670 7.38 -13.28 1.51
N ASP A 671 8.71 -13.27 1.39
CA ASP A 671 9.44 -14.12 0.46
C ASP A 671 9.28 -15.60 0.83
N ARG A 672 9.46 -15.95 2.11
CA ARG A 672 9.37 -17.33 2.58
C ARG A 672 7.98 -17.93 2.37
N LEU A 673 6.90 -17.17 2.55
CA LEU A 673 5.55 -17.66 2.26
C LEU A 673 5.36 -17.98 0.77
N GLY A 674 5.95 -17.17 -0.13
CA GLY A 674 5.98 -17.44 -1.57
C GLY A 674 6.78 -18.70 -1.90
N GLU A 675 7.99 -18.84 -1.35
CA GLU A 675 8.84 -20.02 -1.50
C GLU A 675 8.13 -21.30 -1.04
N ARG A 676 7.45 -21.23 0.11
CA ARG A 676 6.68 -22.36 0.65
C ARG A 676 5.51 -22.73 -0.24
N LEU A 677 4.77 -21.76 -0.76
CA LEU A 677 3.67 -22.04 -1.69
C LEU A 677 4.16 -22.76 -2.95
N ILE A 678 5.31 -22.36 -3.51
CA ILE A 678 5.95 -23.07 -4.62
C ILE A 678 6.35 -24.50 -4.20
N ALA A 679 7.00 -24.65 -3.04
CA ALA A 679 7.44 -25.94 -2.53
C ALA A 679 6.29 -26.91 -2.19
N TYR A 680 5.08 -26.38 -1.99
CA TYR A 680 3.85 -27.15 -1.77
C TYR A 680 3.09 -27.45 -3.06
N ASP A 681 3.71 -27.26 -4.23
CA ASP A 681 3.04 -27.37 -5.53
C ASP A 681 1.76 -26.53 -5.58
N TYR A 682 1.82 -25.32 -5.02
CA TYR A 682 0.71 -24.37 -4.92
C TYR A 682 -0.53 -24.90 -4.17
N ASP A 683 -0.36 -25.81 -3.22
CA ASP A 683 -1.42 -26.27 -2.30
C ASP A 683 -1.82 -25.18 -1.30
N LEU A 684 -3.02 -24.63 -1.50
CA LEU A 684 -3.63 -23.63 -0.63
C LEU A 684 -3.85 -24.13 0.80
N ARG A 685 -4.31 -25.37 0.97
CA ARG A 685 -4.65 -25.93 2.29
C ARG A 685 -3.40 -26.05 3.14
N ARG A 686 -2.29 -26.48 2.53
CA ARG A 686 -1.00 -26.59 3.23
C ARG A 686 -0.50 -25.23 3.72
N LEU A 687 -0.60 -24.19 2.89
CA LEU A 687 -0.23 -22.82 3.29
C LEU A 687 -1.12 -22.30 4.43
N VAL A 688 -2.45 -22.53 4.35
CA VAL A 688 -3.39 -22.16 5.42
C VAL A 688 -3.06 -22.89 6.72
N ALA A 689 -2.72 -24.18 6.65
CA ALA A 689 -2.33 -24.98 7.81
C ALA A 689 -1.11 -24.39 8.52
N ASP A 690 -0.06 -24.01 7.78
CA ASP A 690 1.13 -23.37 8.37
C ASP A 690 0.79 -22.06 9.07
N ILE A 691 -0.03 -21.21 8.43
CA ILE A 691 -0.43 -19.93 8.99
C ILE A 691 -1.24 -20.13 10.28
N CYS A 692 -2.26 -20.98 10.27
CA CYS A 692 -3.13 -21.18 11.43
C CYS A 692 -2.43 -21.94 12.59
N ASN A 693 -1.41 -22.74 12.31
CA ASN A 693 -0.62 -23.42 13.35
C ASN A 693 0.44 -22.51 14.00
N SER A 694 0.75 -21.35 13.42
CA SER A 694 1.72 -20.41 14.00
C SER A 694 1.25 -19.82 15.33
N ASN A 695 2.18 -19.58 16.25
CA ASN A 695 1.94 -18.73 17.43
C ASN A 695 1.40 -17.37 16.99
N ALA A 696 1.96 -16.77 15.93
CA ALA A 696 1.54 -15.47 15.41
C ALA A 696 0.01 -15.38 15.18
N TYR A 697 -0.58 -16.38 14.54
CA TYR A 697 -2.04 -16.44 14.32
C TYR A 697 -2.81 -16.71 15.62
N GLN A 698 -2.24 -17.48 16.54
CA GLN A 698 -2.89 -17.91 17.79
C GLN A 698 -2.69 -16.93 18.96
N ARG A 699 -2.14 -15.74 18.74
CA ARG A 699 -2.00 -14.71 19.78
C ARG A 699 -3.34 -14.14 20.23
N SER A 700 -3.41 -13.66 21.46
CA SER A 700 -4.55 -12.90 21.99
C SER A 700 -4.66 -11.53 21.32
N CYS A 701 -5.87 -10.96 21.32
CA CYS A 701 -6.10 -9.55 20.95
C CYS A 701 -5.67 -8.57 22.05
N GLU A 702 -5.47 -9.05 23.28
CA GLU A 702 -5.06 -8.22 24.41
C GLU A 702 -3.61 -7.75 24.22
N PRO A 703 -3.35 -6.43 24.14
CA PRO A 703 -2.01 -5.91 24.02
C PRO A 703 -1.25 -5.94 25.35
N ASN A 704 0.06 -6.11 25.26
CA ASN A 704 1.01 -5.73 26.32
C ASN A 704 1.55 -4.31 26.07
N ASP A 705 2.38 -3.79 26.97
CA ASP A 705 2.86 -2.41 26.88
C ASP A 705 3.80 -2.16 25.70
N SER A 706 4.56 -3.17 25.28
CA SER A 706 5.47 -3.07 24.13
C SER A 706 4.74 -3.10 22.78
N ASN A 707 3.60 -3.79 22.69
CA ASN A 707 2.90 -4.00 21.41
C ASN A 707 1.58 -3.23 21.25
N ARG A 708 1.16 -2.44 22.24
CA ARG A 708 -0.06 -1.62 22.18
C ARG A 708 -0.18 -0.74 20.93
N GLY A 709 0.96 -0.20 20.48
CA GLY A 709 1.08 0.63 19.29
C GLY A 709 1.41 -0.13 18.00
N ASP A 710 1.60 -1.45 18.06
CA ASP A 710 1.82 -2.26 16.87
C ASP A 710 0.54 -2.42 16.05
N THR A 711 0.69 -2.24 14.74
CA THR A 711 -0.39 -2.29 13.75
C THR A 711 0.02 -2.98 12.45
N SER A 712 1.20 -3.59 12.38
CA SER A 712 1.70 -4.17 11.11
C SER A 712 2.74 -5.28 11.27
N ASN A 713 3.19 -5.56 12.49
CA ASN A 713 4.23 -6.57 12.77
C ASN A 713 3.68 -7.84 13.41
N PHE A 714 2.36 -7.95 13.54
CA PHE A 714 1.65 -9.15 13.99
C PHE A 714 2.03 -9.57 15.42
N ALA A 715 2.39 -8.62 16.28
CA ALA A 715 2.74 -8.86 17.68
C ALA A 715 1.55 -9.37 18.52
N ARG A 716 0.33 -9.25 18.00
CA ARG A 716 -0.93 -9.70 18.59
C ARG A 716 -1.94 -9.99 17.51
N ALA A 717 -3.02 -10.69 17.86
CA ALA A 717 -4.19 -10.72 16.99
C ALA A 717 -4.90 -9.36 16.99
N HIS A 718 -5.61 -9.06 15.91
CA HIS A 718 -6.50 -7.91 15.83
C HIS A 718 -7.94 -8.40 15.72
N ALA A 719 -8.85 -7.75 16.44
CA ALA A 719 -10.27 -8.01 16.30
C ALA A 719 -10.72 -7.55 14.91
N ARG A 720 -11.21 -8.49 14.09
CA ARG A 720 -11.61 -8.27 12.71
C ARG A 720 -13.11 -8.41 12.59
N ARG A 721 -13.73 -7.45 11.92
CA ARG A 721 -15.15 -7.52 11.69
C ARG A 721 -15.49 -8.73 10.79
N LEU A 722 -16.56 -9.44 11.13
CA LEU A 722 -17.07 -10.50 10.26
C LEU A 722 -17.53 -9.93 8.91
N PRO A 723 -17.12 -10.53 7.77
CA PRO A 723 -17.66 -10.19 6.46
C PRO A 723 -19.18 -10.34 6.41
N ALA A 724 -19.85 -9.56 5.56
CA ALA A 724 -21.31 -9.49 5.51
C ALA A 724 -21.98 -10.88 5.37
N GLU A 725 -21.45 -11.73 4.50
CA GLU A 725 -21.94 -13.09 4.28
C GLU A 725 -21.78 -13.95 5.54
N VAL A 726 -20.57 -13.98 6.09
CA VAL A 726 -20.24 -14.77 7.29
C VAL A 726 -21.08 -14.29 8.47
N LEU A 727 -21.25 -12.98 8.66
CA LEU A 727 -22.07 -12.44 9.73
C LEU A 727 -23.55 -12.86 9.59
N LEU A 728 -24.11 -12.83 8.38
CA LEU A 728 -25.49 -13.28 8.15
C LEU A 728 -25.66 -14.77 8.41
N ASP A 729 -24.66 -15.56 8.03
CA ASP A 729 -24.62 -17.01 8.26
C ASP A 729 -24.50 -17.33 9.75
N CYS A 730 -23.60 -16.66 10.48
CA CYS A 730 -23.46 -16.76 11.93
C CYS A 730 -24.74 -16.36 12.67
N LEU A 731 -25.42 -15.27 12.25
CA LEU A 731 -26.72 -14.87 12.81
C LEU A 731 -27.78 -15.95 12.59
N SER A 732 -27.82 -16.54 11.39
CA SER A 732 -28.79 -17.58 11.05
C SER A 732 -28.53 -18.88 11.81
N GLN A 733 -27.25 -19.24 11.99
CA GLN A 733 -26.82 -20.40 12.77
C GLN A 733 -27.12 -20.23 14.26
N ALA A 734 -26.72 -19.10 14.87
CA ALA A 734 -26.92 -18.88 16.30
C ALA A 734 -28.41 -18.99 16.66
N THR A 735 -29.27 -18.41 15.82
CA THR A 735 -30.71 -18.30 16.06
C THR A 735 -31.54 -19.48 15.56
N ASP A 736 -30.98 -20.47 14.87
CA ASP A 736 -31.74 -21.51 14.12
C ASP A 736 -32.81 -20.92 13.17
N ALA A 737 -32.57 -19.72 12.62
CA ALA A 737 -33.51 -19.01 11.76
C ALA A 737 -32.90 -18.75 10.37
N PRO A 738 -33.03 -19.70 9.43
CA PRO A 738 -32.41 -19.60 8.11
C PRO A 738 -32.93 -18.38 7.32
N GLU A 739 -32.07 -17.82 6.48
CA GLU A 739 -32.44 -16.73 5.57
C GLU A 739 -32.79 -17.28 4.19
N LYS A 740 -33.81 -16.72 3.54
CA LYS A 740 -34.09 -17.04 2.14
C LYS A 740 -33.21 -16.19 1.24
N LEU A 741 -32.25 -16.85 0.58
CA LEU A 741 -31.29 -16.19 -0.31
C LEU A 741 -31.72 -16.28 -1.78
N PRO A 742 -31.33 -15.31 -2.63
CA PRO A 742 -31.65 -15.33 -4.06
C PRO A 742 -31.13 -16.60 -4.75
N ASN A 743 -31.98 -17.25 -5.54
CA ASN A 743 -31.65 -18.45 -6.34
C ASN A 743 -31.07 -19.65 -5.56
N LEU A 744 -31.22 -19.67 -4.24
CA LEU A 744 -30.72 -20.74 -3.36
C LEU A 744 -31.86 -21.34 -2.53
N PRO A 745 -31.83 -22.65 -2.18
CA PRO A 745 -32.80 -23.24 -1.28
C PRO A 745 -32.72 -22.64 0.14
N LEU A 746 -33.81 -22.75 0.91
CA LEU A 746 -33.83 -22.29 2.30
C LEU A 746 -32.79 -23.07 3.12
N GLY A 747 -32.01 -22.36 3.93
CA GLY A 747 -30.91 -22.96 4.71
C GLY A 747 -29.56 -22.96 4.00
N SER A 748 -29.47 -22.42 2.79
CA SER A 748 -28.17 -22.17 2.14
C SER A 748 -27.41 -21.04 2.84
N TYR A 749 -26.09 -21.07 2.72
CA TYR A 749 -25.20 -20.05 3.25
C TYR A 749 -25.10 -18.85 2.29
N ALA A 750 -24.96 -17.64 2.84
CA ALA A 750 -24.72 -16.41 2.10
C ALA A 750 -23.42 -16.46 1.30
N THR A 751 -22.42 -17.20 1.81
CA THR A 751 -21.17 -17.50 1.10
C THR A 751 -21.38 -18.28 -0.22
N GLN A 752 -22.55 -18.91 -0.43
CA GLN A 752 -22.89 -19.62 -1.67
C GLN A 752 -23.55 -18.73 -2.73
N ILE A 753 -23.78 -17.44 -2.46
CA ILE A 753 -24.39 -16.55 -3.45
C ILE A 753 -23.40 -16.35 -4.60
N ALA A 754 -23.73 -16.99 -5.73
CA ALA A 754 -22.89 -17.01 -6.93
C ALA A 754 -22.76 -15.63 -7.57
N ASP A 755 -23.81 -14.81 -7.57
CA ASP A 755 -23.80 -13.51 -8.23
C ASP A 755 -23.41 -12.39 -7.25
N GLY A 756 -22.36 -11.62 -7.57
CA GLY A 756 -21.97 -10.43 -6.81
C GLY A 756 -23.07 -9.35 -6.76
N ARG A 757 -23.98 -9.31 -7.74
CA ARG A 757 -25.08 -8.33 -7.80
C ARG A 757 -26.37 -8.79 -7.13
N ALA A 758 -26.52 -10.08 -6.88
CA ALA A 758 -27.69 -10.59 -6.16
C ALA A 758 -27.46 -10.47 -4.66
N GLY A 759 -28.44 -9.99 -3.90
CA GLY A 759 -28.30 -9.89 -2.45
C GLY A 759 -29.60 -9.45 -1.77
N ASN A 760 -29.51 -9.14 -0.48
CA ASN A 760 -30.58 -8.52 0.27
C ASN A 760 -30.09 -7.21 0.91
N TYR A 761 -31.00 -6.51 1.57
CA TYR A 761 -30.68 -5.24 2.23
C TYR A 761 -29.57 -5.38 3.28
N PHE A 762 -29.51 -6.51 4.00
CA PHE A 762 -28.46 -6.78 4.98
C PHE A 762 -27.08 -6.84 4.31
N LEU A 763 -26.89 -7.69 3.31
CA LEU A 763 -25.60 -7.84 2.62
C LEU A 763 -25.11 -6.52 2.01
N THR A 764 -26.03 -5.72 1.48
CA THR A 764 -25.71 -4.40 0.92
C THR A 764 -25.28 -3.42 2.01
N THR A 765 -26.01 -3.37 3.12
CA THR A 765 -25.74 -2.46 4.25
C THR A 765 -24.40 -2.80 4.93
N PHE A 766 -24.04 -4.08 4.97
CA PHE A 766 -22.81 -4.58 5.58
C PHE A 766 -21.61 -4.61 4.64
N GLY A 767 -21.71 -3.99 3.46
CA GLY A 767 -20.54 -3.71 2.62
C GLY A 767 -20.05 -4.90 1.80
N ARG A 768 -20.92 -5.88 1.49
CA ARG A 768 -20.59 -6.97 0.56
C ARG A 768 -20.08 -6.44 -0.78
N SER A 769 -19.06 -7.08 -1.34
CA SER A 769 -18.54 -6.77 -2.67
C SER A 769 -19.60 -7.02 -3.77
N LYS A 770 -19.73 -6.07 -4.69
CA LYS A 770 -20.52 -6.25 -5.92
C LYS A 770 -19.72 -6.97 -7.01
N ARG A 771 -18.42 -7.17 -6.76
CA ARG A 771 -17.42 -7.77 -7.63
C ARG A 771 -17.27 -7.00 -8.93
N GLU A 772 -17.37 -5.67 -8.87
CA GLU A 772 -17.23 -4.76 -10.01
C GLU A 772 -15.77 -4.43 -10.33
N THR A 773 -14.89 -4.58 -9.34
CA THR A 773 -13.46 -4.30 -9.41
C THR A 773 -12.66 -5.45 -8.80
N VAL A 774 -11.40 -5.61 -9.19
CA VAL A 774 -10.51 -6.62 -8.58
C VAL A 774 -9.89 -6.13 -7.26
N CYS A 775 -10.26 -4.92 -6.80
CA CYS A 775 -9.67 -4.35 -5.59
C CYS A 775 -10.09 -5.16 -4.38
N ALA A 776 -9.11 -5.54 -3.55
CA ALA A 776 -9.38 -6.12 -2.24
C ALA A 776 -10.26 -5.20 -1.36
N CYS A 777 -10.22 -3.89 -1.63
CA CYS A 777 -10.97 -2.84 -0.95
C CYS A 777 -12.47 -2.71 -1.33
N GLU A 778 -12.97 -3.47 -2.32
CA GLU A 778 -14.37 -3.33 -2.74
C GLU A 778 -15.35 -3.79 -1.64
N ALA A 779 -15.02 -4.88 -0.95
CA ALA A 779 -15.72 -5.28 0.27
C ALA A 779 -15.35 -4.31 1.40
N LYS A 780 -16.36 -3.75 2.08
CA LYS A 780 -16.16 -2.75 3.13
C LYS A 780 -16.38 -3.33 4.51
N GLY A 781 -15.34 -3.27 5.34
CA GLY A 781 -15.39 -3.62 6.75
C GLY A 781 -15.76 -2.47 7.68
N ASP A 782 -15.68 -1.21 7.21
CA ASP A 782 -15.82 -0.04 8.07
C ASP A 782 -17.21 0.05 8.75
N PRO A 783 -17.25 0.40 10.05
CA PRO A 783 -18.50 0.58 10.76
C PRO A 783 -19.25 1.81 10.24
N THR A 784 -20.57 1.69 10.06
CA THR A 784 -21.44 2.81 9.69
C THR A 784 -22.66 2.92 10.60
N LEU A 785 -23.23 4.12 10.71
CA LEU A 785 -24.46 4.34 11.47
C LEU A 785 -25.62 3.46 10.96
N SER A 786 -25.73 3.29 9.63
CA SER A 786 -26.76 2.45 9.01
C SER A 786 -26.66 0.98 9.45
N GLN A 787 -25.44 0.45 9.61
CA GLN A 787 -25.24 -0.92 10.10
C GLN A 787 -25.66 -1.06 11.56
N ALA A 788 -25.28 -0.10 12.42
CA ALA A 788 -25.68 -0.10 13.82
C ALA A 788 -27.22 -0.01 13.98
N LEU A 789 -27.87 0.90 13.25
CA LEU A 789 -29.33 1.03 13.25
C LEU A 789 -30.03 -0.23 12.72
N HIS A 790 -29.43 -0.91 11.74
CA HIS A 790 -29.97 -2.16 11.20
C HIS A 790 -29.88 -3.32 12.19
N LEU A 791 -28.81 -3.42 12.98
CA LEU A 791 -28.73 -4.47 14.02
C LEU A 791 -29.69 -4.20 15.18
N LEU A 792 -29.86 -2.92 15.56
CA LEU A 792 -30.72 -2.56 16.67
C LEU A 792 -32.21 -2.67 16.33
N ASN A 793 -32.62 -2.16 15.17
CA ASN A 793 -34.04 -2.01 14.81
C ASN A 793 -34.48 -2.91 13.64
N GLY A 794 -33.54 -3.57 12.96
CA GLY A 794 -33.83 -4.36 11.78
C GLY A 794 -34.42 -5.72 12.12
N SER A 795 -35.19 -6.26 11.17
CA SER A 795 -35.79 -7.60 11.30
C SER A 795 -34.76 -8.73 11.25
N THR A 796 -33.49 -8.45 10.91
CA THR A 796 -32.45 -9.48 10.79
C THR A 796 -32.03 -10.05 12.13
N THR A 797 -31.91 -9.25 13.20
CA THR A 797 -31.54 -9.75 14.54
C THR A 797 -32.79 -10.13 15.34
N GLN A 798 -33.62 -9.14 15.67
CA GLN A 798 -34.83 -9.32 16.50
C GLN A 798 -35.81 -10.31 15.87
N GLY A 799 -36.04 -10.18 14.55
CA GLY A 799 -36.93 -11.08 13.83
C GLY A 799 -36.41 -12.52 13.76
N LYS A 800 -35.09 -12.73 13.72
CA LYS A 800 -34.50 -14.08 13.73
C LYS A 800 -34.63 -14.76 15.08
N VAL A 801 -34.32 -14.08 16.18
CA VAL A 801 -34.49 -14.61 17.54
C VAL A 801 -35.92 -15.12 17.75
N GLY A 802 -36.92 -14.32 17.37
CA GLY A 802 -38.33 -14.72 17.48
C GLY A 802 -38.74 -15.88 16.57
N ARG A 803 -38.27 -15.91 15.31
CA ARG A 803 -38.60 -16.98 14.34
C ARG A 803 -37.96 -18.32 14.69
N GLY A 804 -36.72 -18.29 15.17
CA GLY A 804 -35.94 -19.49 15.51
C GLY A 804 -36.43 -20.21 16.75
N LYS A 805 -37.06 -19.48 17.69
CA LYS A 805 -37.69 -20.03 18.91
C LYS A 805 -36.74 -20.85 19.80
N VAL A 806 -35.42 -20.64 19.70
CA VAL A 806 -34.40 -21.37 20.46
C VAL A 806 -34.66 -21.31 21.97
N VAL A 807 -34.84 -20.11 22.53
CA VAL A 807 -35.13 -19.90 23.96
C VAL A 807 -36.39 -20.64 24.39
N LYS A 808 -37.47 -20.50 23.61
CA LYS A 808 -38.74 -21.18 23.91
C LYS A 808 -38.56 -22.69 23.91
N ARG A 809 -37.90 -23.25 22.90
CA ARG A 809 -37.66 -24.70 22.78
C ARG A 809 -36.87 -25.22 23.98
N LEU A 810 -35.78 -24.55 24.36
CA LEU A 810 -34.95 -24.97 25.51
C LEU A 810 -35.75 -24.93 26.84
N LEU A 811 -36.56 -23.89 27.06
CA LEU A 811 -37.44 -23.82 28.25
C LEU A 811 -38.57 -24.86 28.22
N ASP A 812 -39.03 -25.27 27.03
CA ASP A 812 -40.00 -26.34 26.86
C ASP A 812 -39.38 -27.74 27.04
N GLU A 813 -38.06 -27.85 26.89
CA GLU A 813 -37.22 -29.01 27.24
C GLU A 813 -36.74 -28.97 28.71
N ASP A 814 -37.41 -28.19 29.57
CA ASP A 814 -37.15 -28.05 31.02
C ASP A 814 -35.74 -27.55 31.40
N LYS A 815 -35.03 -26.86 30.49
CA LYS A 815 -33.80 -26.15 30.83
C LYS A 815 -34.06 -24.95 31.75
N SER A 816 -33.22 -24.78 32.76
CA SER A 816 -33.26 -23.60 33.63
C SER A 816 -32.85 -22.32 32.87
N PRO A 817 -33.29 -21.12 33.31
CA PRO A 817 -32.84 -19.85 32.71
C PRO A 817 -31.31 -19.73 32.63
N THR A 818 -30.60 -20.26 33.62
CA THR A 818 -29.13 -20.31 33.66
C THR A 818 -28.55 -21.20 32.56
N GLU A 819 -29.10 -22.40 32.34
CA GLU A 819 -28.68 -23.26 31.23
C GLU A 819 -29.04 -22.66 29.85
N VAL A 820 -30.15 -21.95 29.75
CA VAL A 820 -30.53 -21.23 28.52
C VAL A 820 -29.55 -20.10 28.24
N LEU A 821 -29.12 -19.35 29.26
CA LEU A 821 -28.09 -18.31 29.12
C LEU A 821 -26.75 -18.90 28.65
N ASP A 822 -26.31 -20.02 29.24
CA ASP A 822 -25.11 -20.73 28.80
C ASP A 822 -25.22 -21.14 27.31
N GLN A 823 -26.38 -21.66 26.90
CA GLN A 823 -26.64 -22.01 25.49
C GLN A 823 -26.63 -20.81 24.55
N ILE A 824 -27.17 -19.65 24.96
CA ILE A 824 -27.09 -18.41 24.17
C ILE A 824 -25.63 -18.00 23.93
N TYR A 825 -24.82 -18.03 24.98
CA TYR A 825 -23.41 -17.67 24.93
C TYR A 825 -22.60 -18.65 24.10
N LEU A 826 -22.75 -19.97 24.32
CA LEU A 826 -22.04 -20.99 23.55
C LEU A 826 -22.39 -20.91 22.05
N ARG A 827 -23.67 -20.72 21.71
CA ARG A 827 -24.13 -20.61 20.31
C ARG A 827 -23.69 -19.32 19.62
N SER A 828 -23.43 -18.25 20.37
CA SER A 828 -23.14 -16.93 19.79
C SER A 828 -21.67 -16.57 19.83
N LEU A 829 -21.04 -16.81 20.99
CA LEU A 829 -19.69 -16.37 21.35
C LEU A 829 -18.73 -17.56 21.57
N SER A 830 -19.21 -18.80 21.55
CA SER A 830 -18.39 -20.01 21.69
C SER A 830 -17.68 -20.18 23.03
N ARG A 831 -18.09 -19.40 24.04
CA ARG A 831 -17.67 -19.49 25.45
C ARG A 831 -18.89 -19.47 26.37
N ARG A 832 -18.69 -19.70 27.66
CA ARG A 832 -19.72 -19.48 28.70
C ARG A 832 -19.74 -18.00 29.15
N PRO A 833 -20.85 -17.50 29.71
CA PRO A 833 -20.84 -16.19 30.35
C PRO A 833 -19.89 -16.22 31.55
N THR A 834 -19.16 -15.13 31.76
CA THR A 834 -18.42 -14.89 33.00
C THR A 834 -19.38 -14.79 34.18
N GLU A 835 -18.88 -14.96 35.40
CA GLU A 835 -19.73 -14.86 36.60
C GLU A 835 -20.41 -13.49 36.74
N GLN A 836 -19.72 -12.42 36.32
CA GLN A 836 -20.30 -11.07 36.29
C GLN A 836 -21.44 -10.99 35.26
N GLU A 837 -21.20 -11.38 34.01
CA GLU A 837 -22.24 -11.39 32.96
C GLU A 837 -23.44 -12.25 33.36
N ARG A 838 -23.19 -13.43 33.93
CA ARG A 838 -24.23 -14.35 34.42
C ARG A 838 -25.12 -13.67 35.46
N THR A 839 -24.50 -13.03 36.46
CA THR A 839 -25.22 -12.37 37.55
C THR A 839 -26.07 -11.21 37.03
N GLU A 840 -25.48 -10.34 36.21
CA GLU A 840 -26.16 -9.15 35.68
C GLU A 840 -27.31 -9.51 34.72
N LEU A 841 -27.09 -10.47 33.81
CA LEU A 841 -28.09 -10.85 32.81
C LEU A 841 -29.24 -11.68 33.42
N LEU A 842 -28.96 -12.56 34.38
CA LEU A 842 -30.03 -13.31 35.06
C LEU A 842 -30.88 -12.40 35.96
N ALA A 843 -30.31 -11.33 36.52
CA ALA A 843 -31.10 -10.32 37.23
C ALA A 843 -32.15 -9.67 36.33
N ALA A 844 -31.85 -9.47 35.03
CA ALA A 844 -32.80 -8.94 34.05
C ALA A 844 -33.93 -9.92 33.70
N ALA A 845 -33.72 -11.23 33.85
CA ALA A 845 -34.74 -12.26 33.62
C ALA A 845 -35.78 -12.33 34.75
N GLY A 846 -35.43 -11.88 35.96
CA GLY A 846 -36.28 -11.87 37.16
C GLY A 846 -36.70 -13.27 37.64
N ASP A 847 -37.67 -13.31 38.56
CA ASP A 847 -38.10 -14.56 39.24
C ASP A 847 -39.13 -15.39 38.43
N LYS A 848 -39.29 -15.11 37.14
CA LYS A 848 -40.29 -15.81 36.30
C LYS A 848 -39.83 -17.24 36.02
N LYS A 849 -40.76 -18.21 36.12
CA LYS A 849 -40.47 -19.63 35.85
C LYS A 849 -40.07 -19.91 34.39
N LYS A 850 -40.61 -19.16 33.42
CA LYS A 850 -40.26 -19.24 31.98
C LYS A 850 -40.14 -17.83 31.38
N PRO A 851 -39.01 -17.12 31.58
CA PRO A 851 -38.80 -15.74 31.12
C PRO A 851 -38.43 -15.71 29.63
N VAL A 852 -39.33 -16.16 28.75
CA VAL A 852 -39.05 -16.30 27.30
C VAL A 852 -38.67 -14.96 26.68
N GLN A 853 -39.38 -13.89 27.03
CA GLN A 853 -39.15 -12.57 26.41
C GLN A 853 -37.82 -11.98 26.87
N GLU A 854 -37.54 -12.03 28.17
CA GLU A 854 -36.32 -11.47 28.75
C GLU A 854 -35.08 -12.21 28.23
N LEU A 855 -35.13 -13.54 28.12
CA LEU A 855 -34.04 -14.33 27.55
C LEU A 855 -33.89 -14.11 26.03
N ASN A 856 -34.98 -13.81 25.30
CA ASN A 856 -34.88 -13.38 23.90
C ASN A 856 -34.23 -11.99 23.78
N ASP A 857 -34.52 -11.06 24.69
CA ASP A 857 -33.92 -9.72 24.71
C ASP A 857 -32.42 -9.81 25.04
N ILE A 858 -32.03 -10.70 25.97
CA ILE A 858 -30.62 -11.03 26.24
C ILE A 858 -29.95 -11.64 25.01
N PHE A 859 -30.61 -12.60 24.35
CA PHE A 859 -30.06 -13.20 23.13
C PHE A 859 -29.85 -12.15 22.03
N TRP A 860 -30.83 -11.27 21.82
CA TRP A 860 -30.70 -10.14 20.91
C TRP A 860 -29.52 -9.22 21.31
N ALA A 861 -29.34 -8.91 22.60
CA ALA A 861 -28.25 -8.07 23.08
C ALA A 861 -26.87 -8.70 22.80
N VAL A 862 -26.72 -10.01 23.03
CA VAL A 862 -25.49 -10.76 22.73
C VAL A 862 -25.17 -10.70 21.24
N LEU A 863 -26.15 -10.91 20.35
CA LEU A 863 -25.95 -10.82 18.90
C LEU A 863 -25.64 -9.41 18.38
N ASN A 864 -25.93 -8.38 19.18
CA ASN A 864 -25.61 -6.98 18.88
C ASN A 864 -24.29 -6.53 19.53
N SER A 865 -23.66 -7.38 20.35
CA SER A 865 -22.42 -7.05 21.04
C SER A 865 -21.25 -6.93 20.06
N ARG A 866 -20.22 -6.17 20.44
CA ARG A 866 -18.97 -6.09 19.66
C ARG A 866 -18.31 -7.45 19.55
N GLU A 867 -18.36 -8.27 20.59
CA GLU A 867 -17.76 -9.60 20.60
C GLU A 867 -18.40 -10.55 19.57
N PHE A 868 -19.70 -10.44 19.32
CA PHE A 868 -20.35 -11.22 18.27
C PHE A 868 -19.97 -10.73 16.86
N LEU A 869 -19.91 -9.41 16.67
CA LEU A 869 -19.69 -8.78 15.36
C LEU A 869 -18.23 -8.88 14.86
N PHE A 870 -17.30 -9.19 15.76
CA PHE A 870 -15.88 -9.28 15.47
C PHE A 870 -15.34 -10.68 15.77
N ASN A 871 -14.57 -11.22 14.83
CA ASN A 871 -13.66 -12.32 15.08
C ASN A 871 -12.46 -11.78 15.86
N HIS A 872 -12.11 -12.40 16.99
CA HIS A 872 -11.11 -11.88 17.93
C HIS A 872 -10.13 -12.95 18.36
#